data_AF-A0A317H962-F1
#
_entry.id   AF-A0A317H962-F1
#
_cell.length_a   1.000
_cell.length_b   1.000
_cell.length_c   1.000
_cell.angle_alpha   90.00
_cell.angle_beta   90.00
_cell.angle_gamma   90.00
#
_symmetry.space_group_name_H-M   'P 1'
#
loop_
_entity.id
_entity.type
_entity.pdbx_description
1 polymer ?
#
loop_
_entity_poly.entity_id
_entity_poly.type
_entity_poly.pdbx_seq_one_letter_code
_entity_poly.pdbx_strand_id
1 'polypeptide(L)'
;MKMPFRPNFPAFFLSLFLGISGILHAQDEKKFQLFCAADGLSDNNITGIVQDEHGFIWIASLRGLNRYDGKRFIQYHSDKSPNSLPDENLLHLFWLDKNRLAVNTGMGMHIINLKTGGTSDVIIPYEDPKYLYKFNIIMSALSDDAGNIYILTRSGFYHYNPDLTLKFRYDYYSREETKTETFLFGNKLFWLSSHEVLLNTINGCYIYDTKKHSLDKIGPHHPLLYELSVLPHTDYLLRQTEPGSFIMIKGLGDSITYIDCNRGMKVTSAIGTNFMDEIGWRCEIFKVNDSLYYFTSMQNGFFKLHLDKKSGKISIDPKRYFPGYLCNDFVFAKDKRMWIATNIGLLKEMNQASSVQQVAIPAYLMSENPTINIRQLYCHKNQIYAACAGNGGLLVFDKNTLVFQKKISFRSFGLFKENVFSIMPGRGDTLFIGTDGPLFWVKASTGKTGVVPLEGWDRVHNWISTQFKDSHGNIWVTTNENNKVYILDSGSYHFRRLDYDYGIFKQILVPRGASQDRAGNVWMVGHGVCRFPSVFKEPDLYLDSFPSIRFPRRDISCIAFNKDDLMWLGVNNNGLASYDLKSKAFHHFTSNDGLPDNYIKAIYPIDSKLWIATATGIALLDLGSNNISSFSSDDGFSQLGVSSTQFCYDSAANYLYCGFTDHIVRFDPDSLLFAKSPPTFLIEGVHFLNDSTYYYPTQNITVPYYKNDITVQLGTINYNDVNNQRISYRVANADDNSWQPLSGDHINFNNLPPGNYQVQAKLFAANNRWREQIREINILINPPFWKTPWFIALLCLLFLLLIFWIYHSNVTAVRKTERAKLQVQELKTEEYKYRLELEKISHYFSTALAGKKNITEVLWGVAGKLIGEMGYEDCMIYLWNEDKTKMVQKAGYGPKGTPEAISRHVFEVKPGQGLVGTVMETKKPLIVGDTREDKRYRADEMFRLSEICVPIIHNGQLLGVIDSEHPNANFYKERDLKILTTIATLVGNKMKQMEVEESLAEKREELVTINEQLAEAQLTALQTQMNPHFIFNALNSIKRMILDNENKSASRYLSKFAQMIRLTLNHSKETFVTLEETIEYLHAYLDMEQLRFGSSFSYKIETTGKSDEEDIKIPTLMIQPLAENAIWHGLMPKEGDKKIIIRFVQSGEMVTCTIEDNGIGIRQSEKEKQINHKQPSVGLDNLRRRIKIMNKKYDMHCSLDIIDLSERNNHHTGTLAILKFKLLT
;
A
#
# COMPACT_ATOMS: atom_id res chain seq x y z
N MET A 1 -0.68 3.74 -86.40
CA MET A 1 -0.78 2.70 -87.46
C MET A 1 -0.93 1.32 -86.79
N LYS A 2 -1.29 0.24 -87.50
CA LYS A 2 -1.75 -1.02 -86.87
C LYS A 2 -0.66 -2.09 -86.68
N MET A 3 -0.70 -2.75 -85.50
CA MET A 3 -0.41 -4.19 -85.24
C MET A 3 1.06 -4.70 -85.37
N PRO A 4 1.42 -5.92 -84.86
CA PRO A 4 0.61 -6.96 -84.16
C PRO A 4 1.15 -7.48 -82.79
N PHE A 5 0.45 -8.48 -82.23
CA PHE A 5 0.79 -9.40 -81.10
C PHE A 5 1.63 -10.62 -81.60
N ARG A 6 2.21 -11.59 -80.84
CA ARG A 6 2.40 -12.04 -79.42
C ARG A 6 3.44 -13.22 -79.44
N PRO A 7 3.73 -14.03 -78.38
CA PRO A 7 3.49 -13.99 -76.91
C PRO A 7 4.77 -14.23 -76.04
N ASN A 8 4.59 -14.47 -74.74
CA ASN A 8 5.64 -14.62 -73.70
C ASN A 8 6.15 -16.07 -73.49
N PHE A 9 7.41 -16.22 -73.07
CA PHE A 9 7.91 -16.85 -71.80
C PHE A 9 9.47 -16.82 -71.81
N PRO A 10 10.21 -16.93 -70.68
CA PRO A 10 9.77 -17.31 -69.33
C PRO A 10 10.04 -16.27 -68.22
N ALA A 11 8.99 -15.87 -67.50
CA ALA A 11 9.13 -15.09 -66.25
C ALA A 11 9.27 -15.98 -64.98
N PHE A 12 9.10 -17.29 -65.12
CA PHE A 12 8.84 -18.21 -64.00
C PHE A 12 10.08 -18.61 -63.17
N PHE A 13 11.29 -18.48 -63.73
CA PHE A 13 12.53 -18.76 -63.00
C PHE A 13 12.99 -17.59 -62.12
N LEU A 14 12.66 -16.35 -62.51
CA LEU A 14 13.05 -15.15 -61.74
C LEU A 14 12.21 -15.00 -60.46
N SER A 15 10.91 -15.29 -60.55
CA SER A 15 10.00 -15.29 -59.39
C SER A 15 10.36 -16.37 -58.37
N LEU A 16 10.88 -17.53 -58.79
CA LEU A 16 11.31 -18.59 -57.89
C LEU A 16 12.52 -18.17 -57.04
N PHE A 17 13.52 -17.53 -57.66
CA PHE A 17 14.69 -17.02 -56.94
C PHE A 17 14.35 -15.87 -55.97
N LEU A 18 13.48 -14.95 -56.37
CA LEU A 18 12.97 -13.88 -55.48
C LEU A 18 12.12 -14.43 -54.33
N GLY A 19 11.40 -15.53 -54.53
CA GLY A 19 10.68 -16.23 -53.45
C GLY A 19 11.63 -16.86 -52.44
N ILE A 20 12.71 -17.51 -52.90
CA ILE A 20 13.67 -18.20 -52.03
C ILE A 20 14.46 -17.22 -51.16
N SER A 21 14.86 -16.05 -51.68
CA SER A 21 15.51 -15.02 -50.86
C SER A 21 14.54 -14.44 -49.82
N GLY A 22 13.30 -14.11 -50.21
CA GLY A 22 12.28 -13.61 -49.27
C GLY A 22 11.99 -14.57 -48.11
N ILE A 23 11.93 -15.88 -48.38
CA ILE A 23 11.76 -16.93 -47.36
C ILE A 23 12.96 -16.99 -46.39
N LEU A 24 14.18 -16.77 -46.88
CA LEU A 24 15.39 -16.73 -46.03
C LEU A 24 15.46 -15.44 -45.18
N HIS A 25 15.05 -14.28 -45.69
CA HIS A 25 14.98 -13.05 -44.88
C HIS A 25 13.96 -13.19 -43.74
N ALA A 26 12.77 -13.75 -44.03
CA ALA A 26 11.72 -14.00 -43.04
C ALA A 26 12.05 -15.10 -41.99
N GLN A 27 13.19 -15.81 -42.12
CA GLN A 27 13.66 -16.73 -41.08
C GLN A 27 14.50 -16.05 -40.00
N ASP A 28 15.16 -14.93 -40.28
CA ASP A 28 15.97 -14.25 -39.25
C ASP A 28 15.12 -13.34 -38.35
N GLU A 29 14.09 -12.68 -38.88
CA GLU A 29 13.22 -11.80 -38.08
C GLU A 29 12.35 -12.57 -37.06
N LYS A 30 11.96 -13.82 -37.38
CA LYS A 30 11.21 -14.72 -36.47
C LYS A 30 11.95 -15.12 -35.20
N LYS A 31 13.20 -14.70 -35.05
CA LYS A 31 14.04 -14.91 -33.88
C LYS A 31 13.98 -13.72 -32.91
N PHE A 32 13.14 -12.72 -33.17
CA PHE A 32 13.05 -11.50 -32.40
C PHE A 32 11.63 -11.25 -31.91
N GLN A 33 11.51 -10.88 -30.65
CA GLN A 33 10.28 -10.37 -30.05
C GLN A 33 10.25 -8.85 -30.25
N LEU A 34 9.19 -8.33 -30.87
CA LEU A 34 8.91 -6.90 -30.90
C LEU A 34 8.13 -6.51 -29.65
N PHE A 35 8.55 -5.43 -28.99
CA PHE A 35 7.75 -4.68 -28.03
C PHE A 35 7.35 -3.34 -28.62
N CYS A 36 6.12 -2.92 -28.38
CA CYS A 36 5.54 -1.66 -28.83
C CYS A 36 4.78 -0.97 -27.68
N ALA A 37 4.08 0.13 -27.98
CA ALA A 37 3.30 0.86 -26.99
C ALA A 37 2.18 0.01 -26.34
N ALA A 38 1.67 -1.01 -27.03
CA ALA A 38 0.71 -1.95 -26.45
C ALA A 38 1.31 -2.86 -25.36
N ASP A 39 2.63 -3.05 -25.36
CA ASP A 39 3.38 -3.80 -24.35
C ASP A 39 3.85 -2.91 -23.17
N GLY A 40 3.60 -1.60 -23.24
CA GLY A 40 3.93 -0.63 -22.19
C GLY A 40 5.04 0.37 -22.52
N LEU A 41 5.58 0.41 -23.75
CA LEU A 41 6.44 1.51 -24.19
C LEU A 41 5.64 2.82 -24.34
N SER A 42 6.27 3.97 -24.13
CA SER A 42 5.59 5.27 -24.21
C SER A 42 5.43 5.83 -25.64
N ASP A 43 6.32 5.45 -26.57
CA ASP A 43 6.14 5.59 -28.02
C ASP A 43 6.81 4.40 -28.74
N ASN A 44 6.46 4.17 -30.01
CA ASN A 44 7.06 3.13 -30.84
C ASN A 44 8.40 3.58 -31.47
N ASN A 45 8.64 4.88 -31.64
CA ASN A 45 9.85 5.37 -32.28
C ASN A 45 10.96 5.56 -31.24
N ILE A 46 11.82 4.55 -31.13
CA ILE A 46 12.88 4.46 -30.11
C ILE A 46 14.15 5.13 -30.63
N THR A 47 14.62 6.17 -29.95
CA THR A 47 15.73 7.03 -30.39
C THR A 47 17.08 6.67 -29.80
N GLY A 48 17.12 5.92 -28.69
CA GLY A 48 18.36 5.42 -28.09
C GLY A 48 18.11 4.36 -27.02
N ILE A 49 19.08 3.49 -26.78
CA ILE A 49 18.98 2.36 -25.86
C ILE A 49 20.31 2.04 -25.15
N VAL A 50 20.28 1.92 -23.83
CA VAL A 50 21.44 1.52 -23.02
C VAL A 50 21.05 0.52 -21.93
N GLN A 51 22.04 -0.14 -21.32
CA GLN A 51 21.85 -0.96 -20.12
C GLN A 51 22.77 -0.47 -18.99
N ASP A 52 22.27 -0.48 -17.75
CA ASP A 52 23.02 0.00 -16.56
C ASP A 52 23.81 -1.11 -15.82
N GLU A 53 24.53 -0.74 -14.75
CA GLU A 53 25.34 -1.70 -13.99
C GLU A 53 24.51 -2.78 -13.27
N HIS A 54 23.24 -2.53 -12.95
CA HIS A 54 22.32 -3.53 -12.36
C HIS A 54 21.72 -4.47 -13.41
N GLY A 55 21.46 -3.96 -14.62
CA GLY A 55 20.94 -4.69 -15.77
C GLY A 55 19.61 -4.17 -16.31
N PHE A 56 19.08 -3.03 -15.83
CA PHE A 56 17.88 -2.42 -16.41
C PHE A 56 18.19 -1.88 -17.81
N ILE A 57 17.27 -2.04 -18.75
CA ILE A 57 17.37 -1.41 -20.08
C ILE A 57 16.70 -0.03 -19.99
N TRP A 58 17.43 1.02 -20.34
CA TRP A 58 16.94 2.40 -20.43
C TRP A 58 16.79 2.78 -21.90
N ILE A 59 15.65 3.39 -22.23
CA ILE A 59 15.13 3.48 -23.60
C ILE A 59 14.56 4.88 -23.83
N ALA A 60 15.18 5.66 -24.70
CA ALA A 60 14.66 6.96 -25.14
C ALA A 60 13.65 6.79 -26.28
N SER A 61 12.58 7.58 -26.25
CA SER A 61 11.54 7.60 -27.29
C SER A 61 11.11 9.04 -27.59
N LEU A 62 10.33 9.24 -28.65
CA LEU A 62 9.74 10.56 -28.95
C LEU A 62 8.69 11.04 -27.92
N ARG A 63 8.33 10.23 -26.91
CA ARG A 63 7.38 10.59 -25.84
C ARG A 63 7.83 10.02 -24.49
N GLY A 64 8.99 10.45 -24.01
CA GLY A 64 9.47 10.13 -22.68
C GLY A 64 10.40 8.93 -22.59
N LEU A 65 10.91 8.70 -21.39
CA LEU A 65 11.95 7.73 -21.07
C LEU A 65 11.30 6.44 -20.54
N ASN A 66 11.80 5.29 -20.94
CA ASN A 66 11.32 4.00 -20.45
C ASN A 66 12.47 3.25 -19.76
N ARG A 67 12.21 2.63 -18.60
CA ARG A 67 13.09 1.66 -17.94
C ARG A 67 12.42 0.28 -17.94
N TYR A 68 13.07 -0.73 -18.48
CA TYR A 68 12.56 -2.10 -18.53
C TYR A 68 13.24 -2.98 -17.48
N ASP A 69 12.44 -3.64 -16.65
CA ASP A 69 12.89 -4.52 -15.55
C ASP A 69 12.92 -6.02 -15.92
N GLY A 70 12.67 -6.37 -17.19
CA GLY A 70 12.55 -7.76 -17.62
C GLY A 70 11.11 -8.29 -17.62
N LYS A 71 10.18 -7.60 -16.94
CA LYS A 71 8.76 -7.96 -16.84
C LYS A 71 7.82 -6.86 -17.35
N ARG A 72 8.11 -5.59 -17.08
CA ARG A 72 7.32 -4.40 -17.47
C ARG A 72 8.24 -3.26 -17.90
N PHE A 73 7.66 -2.34 -18.68
CA PHE A 73 8.24 -1.01 -18.90
C PHE A 73 7.70 -0.05 -17.84
N ILE A 74 8.57 0.78 -17.29
CA ILE A 74 8.25 1.89 -16.40
C ILE A 74 8.50 3.16 -17.18
N GLN A 75 7.44 3.94 -17.40
CA GLN A 75 7.46 5.19 -18.16
C GLN A 75 7.80 6.36 -17.23
N TYR A 76 8.66 7.27 -17.68
CA TYR A 76 8.96 8.54 -17.03
C TYR A 76 8.62 9.67 -18.01
N HIS A 77 7.89 10.65 -17.51
CA HIS A 77 7.31 11.76 -18.27
C HIS A 77 7.67 13.11 -17.66
N SER A 78 7.39 14.19 -18.40
CA SER A 78 7.54 15.57 -17.95
C SER A 78 6.26 16.02 -17.23
N ASP A 79 6.30 16.12 -15.90
CA ASP A 79 5.23 16.74 -15.11
C ASP A 79 5.54 18.22 -14.77
N LYS A 80 6.70 18.73 -15.24
CA LYS A 80 7.26 20.06 -14.99
C LYS A 80 7.70 20.32 -13.54
N SER A 81 7.75 19.29 -12.70
CA SER A 81 8.46 19.38 -11.41
C SER A 81 9.99 19.40 -11.64
N PRO A 82 10.78 19.99 -10.72
CA PRO A 82 12.24 20.11 -10.88
C PRO A 82 13.03 18.78 -10.93
N ASN A 83 12.37 17.64 -10.69
CA ASN A 83 12.98 16.31 -10.72
C ASN A 83 12.42 15.43 -11.86
N SER A 84 11.60 16.00 -12.76
CA SER A 84 11.05 15.31 -13.93
C SER A 84 11.87 15.57 -15.19
N LEU A 85 11.53 14.91 -16.30
CA LEU A 85 12.13 15.22 -17.60
C LEU A 85 11.77 16.66 -18.03
N PRO A 86 12.71 17.45 -18.59
CA PRO A 86 12.44 18.81 -19.05
C PRO A 86 11.63 18.88 -20.36
N ASP A 87 11.60 17.78 -21.12
CA ASP A 87 10.86 17.61 -22.39
C ASP A 87 10.62 16.11 -22.64
N GLU A 88 9.56 15.78 -23.36
CA GLU A 88 9.16 14.42 -23.76
C GLU A 88 9.90 13.93 -25.00
N ASN A 89 10.36 14.83 -25.88
CA ASN A 89 11.00 14.45 -27.13
C ASN A 89 12.48 14.10 -26.91
N LEU A 90 12.75 12.83 -26.58
CA LEU A 90 14.10 12.37 -26.27
C LEU A 90 14.87 12.01 -27.54
N LEU A 91 16.07 12.57 -27.68
CA LEU A 91 16.88 12.49 -28.89
C LEU A 91 17.92 11.36 -28.85
N HIS A 92 18.49 11.07 -27.68
CA HIS A 92 19.50 10.01 -27.47
C HIS A 92 19.72 9.75 -25.96
N LEU A 93 20.37 8.63 -25.62
CA LEU A 93 20.93 8.36 -24.29
C LEU A 93 22.45 8.30 -24.33
N PHE A 94 23.13 8.85 -23.31
CA PHE A 94 24.59 8.80 -23.19
C PHE A 94 25.01 8.41 -21.77
N TRP A 95 25.98 7.52 -21.62
CA TRP A 95 26.67 7.35 -20.34
C TRP A 95 27.69 8.44 -20.14
N LEU A 96 27.58 9.19 -19.05
CA LEU A 96 28.65 10.09 -18.60
C LEU A 96 29.67 9.30 -17.78
N ASP A 97 29.19 8.47 -16.86
CA ASP A 97 29.97 7.47 -16.14
C ASP A 97 29.07 6.29 -15.71
N LYS A 98 29.60 5.38 -14.89
CA LYS A 98 28.89 4.19 -14.36
C LYS A 98 27.56 4.49 -13.64
N ASN A 99 27.36 5.71 -13.14
CA ASN A 99 26.21 6.09 -12.33
C ASN A 99 25.40 7.24 -12.95
N ARG A 100 26.03 8.14 -13.73
CA ARG A 100 25.33 9.26 -14.40
C ARG A 100 24.90 8.88 -15.82
N LEU A 101 23.60 8.68 -16.01
CA LEU A 101 22.93 8.57 -17.30
C LEU A 101 22.51 9.96 -17.77
N ALA A 102 22.97 10.40 -18.95
CA ALA A 102 22.49 11.60 -19.61
C ALA A 102 21.38 11.26 -20.61
N VAL A 103 20.26 11.94 -20.49
CA VAL A 103 19.09 11.87 -21.36
C VAL A 103 19.06 13.15 -22.18
N ASN A 104 19.24 13.05 -23.50
CA ASN A 104 19.25 14.20 -24.40
C ASN A 104 17.83 14.53 -24.85
N THR A 105 17.42 15.79 -24.74
CA THR A 105 16.04 16.26 -25.00
C THR A 105 16.02 17.43 -25.98
N GLY A 106 14.85 17.82 -26.49
CA GLY A 106 14.71 19.03 -27.31
C GLY A 106 15.07 20.33 -26.58
N MET A 107 15.08 20.33 -25.24
CA MET A 107 15.31 21.51 -24.41
C MET A 107 16.67 21.54 -23.67
N GLY A 108 17.48 20.49 -23.77
CA GLY A 108 18.77 20.36 -23.07
C GLY A 108 19.07 18.92 -22.66
N MET A 109 20.03 18.71 -21.76
CA MET A 109 20.43 17.38 -21.30
C MET A 109 20.08 17.17 -19.83
N HIS A 110 19.21 16.21 -19.55
CA HIS A 110 18.80 15.82 -18.20
C HIS A 110 19.70 14.69 -17.70
N ILE A 111 20.36 14.86 -16.56
CA ILE A 111 21.29 13.88 -15.98
C ILE A 111 20.60 13.17 -14.81
N ILE A 112 20.55 11.84 -14.84
CA ILE A 112 20.02 10.98 -13.78
C ILE A 112 21.18 10.25 -13.11
N ASN A 113 21.36 10.45 -11.79
CA ASN A 113 22.32 9.70 -10.98
C ASN A 113 21.67 8.44 -10.41
N LEU A 114 21.91 7.30 -11.05
CA LEU A 114 21.31 5.99 -10.73
C LEU A 114 21.75 5.41 -9.38
N LYS A 115 22.73 6.02 -8.70
CA LYS A 115 23.16 5.62 -7.35
C LYS A 115 22.46 6.41 -6.24
N THR A 116 21.98 7.62 -6.52
CA THR A 116 21.34 8.49 -5.51
C THR A 116 19.89 8.84 -5.81
N GLY A 117 19.41 8.58 -7.04
CA GLY A 117 18.13 9.06 -7.54
C GLY A 117 18.11 10.56 -7.88
N GLY A 118 19.23 11.27 -7.70
CA GLY A 118 19.31 12.72 -7.95
C GLY A 118 19.35 13.06 -9.44
N THR A 119 18.56 14.06 -9.82
CA THR A 119 18.46 14.58 -11.19
C THR A 119 19.07 15.98 -11.31
N SER A 120 19.62 16.32 -12.47
CA SER A 120 20.07 17.70 -12.76
C SER A 120 20.09 18.00 -14.27
N ASP A 121 19.58 19.17 -14.66
CA ASP A 121 19.56 19.60 -16.06
C ASP A 121 20.78 20.46 -16.43
N VAL A 122 21.32 20.21 -17.64
CA VAL A 122 22.30 21.07 -18.30
C VAL A 122 21.64 21.76 -19.48
N ILE A 123 21.50 23.08 -19.33
CA ILE A 123 20.91 24.02 -20.28
C ILE A 123 22.02 25.00 -20.70
N ILE A 124 22.08 25.41 -21.97
CA ILE A 124 23.10 26.33 -22.46
C ILE A 124 22.53 27.76 -22.46
N PRO A 125 22.90 28.62 -21.50
CA PRO A 125 22.30 29.94 -21.39
C PRO A 125 22.70 30.84 -22.57
N TYR A 126 21.71 31.55 -23.10
CA TYR A 126 21.88 32.57 -24.13
C TYR A 126 21.14 33.85 -23.73
N GLU A 127 21.70 35.01 -24.07
CA GLU A 127 21.11 36.32 -23.70
C GLU A 127 19.70 36.52 -24.25
N ASP A 128 19.46 36.02 -25.47
CA ASP A 128 18.20 35.94 -26.21
C ASP A 128 17.32 34.71 -25.91
N PRO A 129 16.33 34.67 -24.98
CA PRO A 129 15.55 33.47 -24.72
C PRO A 129 14.84 32.92 -25.96
N LYS A 130 14.50 33.76 -26.95
CA LYS A 130 13.85 33.31 -28.20
C LYS A 130 14.77 32.52 -29.13
N TYR A 131 16.07 32.46 -28.85
CA TYR A 131 17.04 31.64 -29.58
C TYR A 131 17.48 30.40 -28.80
N LEU A 132 17.05 30.22 -27.54
CA LEU A 132 17.53 29.16 -26.65
C LEU A 132 17.42 27.75 -27.28
N TYR A 133 16.32 27.46 -27.98
CA TYR A 133 16.12 26.19 -28.71
C TYR A 133 17.11 25.96 -29.86
N LYS A 134 17.73 27.01 -30.42
CA LYS A 134 18.80 26.86 -31.43
C LYS A 134 20.13 26.42 -30.78
N PHE A 135 20.39 26.82 -29.53
CA PHE A 135 21.63 26.51 -28.79
C PHE A 135 21.54 25.19 -28.02
N ASN A 136 20.37 24.88 -27.43
CA ASN A 136 20.18 23.74 -26.52
C ASN A 136 20.17 22.35 -27.18
N ILE A 137 20.07 22.25 -28.51
CA ILE A 137 20.11 20.94 -29.18
C ILE A 137 21.56 20.41 -29.14
N ILE A 138 21.78 19.55 -28.14
CA ILE A 138 23.03 18.84 -27.92
C ILE A 138 23.13 17.70 -28.94
N MET A 139 24.26 17.64 -29.64
CA MET A 139 24.54 16.68 -30.69
C MET A 139 25.37 15.51 -30.13
N SER A 140 26.27 15.79 -29.20
CA SER A 140 27.11 14.79 -28.53
C SER A 140 27.61 15.31 -27.18
N ALA A 141 27.68 14.42 -26.19
CA ALA A 141 28.29 14.69 -24.88
C ALA A 141 29.30 13.59 -24.52
N LEU A 142 30.32 13.96 -23.76
CA LEU A 142 31.32 13.08 -23.14
C LEU A 142 31.64 13.58 -21.73
N SER A 143 32.34 12.77 -20.94
CA SER A 143 32.94 13.18 -19.66
C SER A 143 34.24 12.43 -19.38
N ASP A 144 35.02 12.96 -18.44
CA ASP A 144 36.28 12.37 -17.96
C ASP A 144 36.14 11.68 -16.59
N ASP A 145 37.20 11.00 -16.14
CA ASP A 145 37.26 10.31 -14.84
C ASP A 145 37.18 11.27 -13.63
N ALA A 146 37.41 12.57 -13.83
CA ALA A 146 37.22 13.60 -12.81
C ALA A 146 35.76 14.10 -12.74
N GLY A 147 34.92 13.68 -13.68
CA GLY A 147 33.49 13.98 -13.75
C GLY A 147 33.11 15.24 -14.51
N ASN A 148 34.08 15.94 -15.13
CA ASN A 148 33.83 17.09 -16.01
C ASN A 148 33.02 16.64 -17.23
N ILE A 149 32.18 17.51 -17.79
CA ILE A 149 31.27 17.19 -18.90
C ILE A 149 31.60 18.09 -20.10
N TYR A 150 31.78 17.47 -21.27
CA TYR A 150 32.06 18.12 -22.55
C TYR A 150 30.84 17.98 -23.46
N ILE A 151 30.35 19.09 -23.99
CA ILE A 151 29.08 19.17 -24.72
C ILE A 151 29.31 19.87 -26.05
N LEU A 152 28.89 19.21 -27.12
CA LEU A 152 28.92 19.72 -28.50
C LEU A 152 27.49 19.87 -29.01
N THR A 153 27.16 21.04 -29.54
CA THR A 153 25.80 21.39 -29.98
C THR A 153 25.78 21.91 -31.40
N ARG A 154 24.57 22.19 -31.90
CA ARG A 154 24.36 22.89 -33.17
C ARG A 154 25.04 24.28 -33.22
N SER A 155 25.30 24.94 -32.09
CA SER A 155 25.87 26.29 -32.01
C SER A 155 27.35 26.38 -31.67
N GLY A 156 27.88 25.42 -30.90
CA GLY A 156 29.18 25.59 -30.24
C GLY A 156 29.61 24.39 -29.38
N PHE A 157 30.65 24.62 -28.58
CA PHE A 157 31.23 23.65 -27.65
C PHE A 157 31.39 24.24 -26.25
N TYR A 158 31.08 23.43 -25.24
CA TYR A 158 30.99 23.86 -23.84
C TYR A 158 31.59 22.78 -22.93
N HIS A 159 32.35 23.19 -21.92
CA HIS A 159 32.99 22.32 -20.93
C HIS A 159 32.53 22.77 -19.54
N TYR A 160 31.91 21.85 -18.80
CA TYR A 160 31.37 22.04 -17.46
C TYR A 160 32.19 21.23 -16.44
N ASN A 161 32.38 21.79 -15.25
CA ASN A 161 32.92 21.07 -14.10
C ASN A 161 31.88 20.07 -13.54
N PRO A 162 32.23 19.17 -12.59
CA PRO A 162 31.31 18.16 -12.06
C PRO A 162 30.11 18.74 -11.28
N ASP A 163 30.22 20.00 -10.82
CA ASP A 163 29.17 20.79 -10.16
C ASP A 163 28.27 21.54 -11.16
N LEU A 164 28.42 21.28 -12.46
CA LEU A 164 27.74 21.94 -13.57
C LEU A 164 28.07 23.43 -13.74
N THR A 165 29.17 23.92 -13.15
CA THR A 165 29.69 25.27 -13.48
C THR A 165 30.38 25.27 -14.84
N LEU A 166 30.06 26.25 -15.69
CA LEU A 166 30.63 26.40 -17.03
C LEU A 166 32.08 26.90 -16.95
N LYS A 167 33.02 26.07 -17.42
CA LYS A 167 34.47 26.28 -17.32
C LYS A 167 35.09 26.85 -18.60
N PHE A 168 34.61 26.42 -19.75
CA PHE A 168 35.03 26.94 -21.07
C PHE A 168 33.85 26.92 -22.04
N ARG A 169 33.81 27.91 -22.94
CA ARG A 169 32.73 28.15 -23.91
C ARG A 169 33.32 28.63 -25.23
N TYR A 170 32.87 28.03 -26.32
CA TYR A 170 33.15 28.43 -27.69
C TYR A 170 31.85 28.43 -28.50
N ASP A 171 31.35 29.61 -28.83
CA ASP A 171 30.23 29.76 -29.78
C ASP A 171 30.80 29.94 -31.19
N TYR A 172 30.32 29.14 -32.16
CA TYR A 172 30.83 29.18 -33.54
C TYR A 172 30.22 30.32 -34.37
N TYR A 173 28.95 30.66 -34.12
CA TYR A 173 28.20 31.69 -34.83
C TYR A 173 28.22 33.02 -34.07
N SER A 174 28.43 34.13 -34.78
CA SER A 174 28.35 35.48 -34.18
C SER A 174 26.92 35.92 -33.91
N ARG A 175 26.76 36.92 -33.03
CA ARG A 175 25.45 37.45 -32.61
C ARG A 175 24.52 37.87 -33.77
N GLU A 176 25.06 38.33 -34.88
CA GLU A 176 24.25 38.71 -36.04
C GLU A 176 23.83 37.49 -36.86
N GLU A 177 24.75 36.56 -37.15
CA GLU A 177 24.44 35.28 -37.82
C GLU A 177 23.40 34.47 -37.04
N THR A 178 23.39 34.54 -35.70
CA THR A 178 22.41 33.79 -34.88
C THR A 178 20.94 34.12 -35.23
N LYS A 179 20.69 35.30 -35.81
CA LYS A 179 19.37 35.78 -36.20
C LYS A 179 18.89 35.14 -37.51
N THR A 180 19.76 35.04 -38.51
CA THR A 180 19.45 34.58 -39.87
C THR A 180 19.73 33.10 -40.09
N GLU A 181 20.81 32.57 -39.52
CA GLU A 181 21.33 31.25 -39.87
C GLU A 181 20.62 30.08 -39.20
N THR A 182 20.72 28.92 -39.86
CA THR A 182 20.36 27.61 -39.31
C THR A 182 21.60 26.95 -38.75
N PHE A 183 21.59 26.65 -37.45
CA PHE A 183 22.77 26.22 -36.73
C PHE A 183 23.08 24.76 -37.03
N LEU A 184 24.31 24.45 -37.44
CA LEU A 184 24.75 23.11 -37.85
C LEU A 184 26.23 22.86 -37.48
N PHE A 185 26.79 23.54 -36.46
CA PHE A 185 28.21 23.43 -36.11
C PHE A 185 28.63 22.01 -35.72
N GLY A 186 28.13 21.50 -34.59
CA GLY A 186 28.59 20.25 -34.02
C GLY A 186 27.97 19.01 -34.63
N ASN A 187 28.78 17.95 -34.75
CA ASN A 187 28.31 16.59 -35.05
C ASN A 187 28.60 15.66 -33.85
N LYS A 188 29.86 15.27 -33.63
CA LYS A 188 30.20 14.23 -32.63
C LYS A 188 31.52 14.47 -31.92
N LEU A 189 31.58 14.12 -30.63
CA LEU A 189 32.79 14.16 -29.81
C LEU A 189 33.47 12.78 -29.72
N PHE A 190 34.80 12.77 -29.68
CA PHE A 190 35.61 11.56 -29.49
C PHE A 190 36.86 11.85 -28.63
N TRP A 191 37.38 10.86 -27.91
CA TRP A 191 38.65 11.01 -27.17
C TRP A 191 39.84 10.66 -28.06
N LEU A 192 40.84 11.55 -28.17
CA LEU A 192 42.12 11.22 -28.82
C LEU A 192 43.11 10.63 -27.82
N SER A 193 43.18 11.23 -26.65
CA SER A 193 43.99 10.78 -25.51
C SER A 193 43.25 11.12 -24.21
N SER A 194 43.82 10.81 -23.05
CA SER A 194 43.26 11.15 -21.73
C SER A 194 43.21 12.66 -21.41
N HIS A 195 43.49 13.54 -22.38
CA HIS A 195 43.37 14.98 -22.21
C HIS A 195 42.99 15.77 -23.48
N GLU A 196 42.74 15.10 -24.60
CA GLU A 196 42.45 15.73 -25.90
C GLU A 196 41.12 15.21 -26.45
N VAL A 197 40.16 16.10 -26.67
CA VAL A 197 38.84 15.78 -27.24
C VAL A 197 38.80 16.24 -28.70
N LEU A 198 38.53 15.31 -29.62
CA LEU A 198 38.23 15.59 -31.03
C LEU A 198 36.77 16.03 -31.16
N LEU A 199 36.55 17.23 -31.70
CA LEU A 199 35.25 17.71 -32.16
C LEU A 199 35.15 17.46 -33.66
N ASN A 200 34.22 16.60 -34.10
CA ASN A 200 33.78 16.54 -35.49
C ASN A 200 32.69 17.61 -35.71
N THR A 201 32.89 18.51 -36.67
CA THR A 201 32.03 19.68 -36.93
C THR A 201 31.83 19.87 -38.43
N ILE A 202 30.79 20.60 -38.84
CA ILE A 202 30.43 20.82 -40.26
C ILE A 202 31.58 21.27 -41.13
N ASN A 203 32.40 22.18 -40.61
CA ASN A 203 33.52 22.82 -41.31
C ASN A 203 34.88 22.21 -40.89
N GLY A 204 34.90 20.91 -40.64
CA GLY A 204 36.09 20.12 -40.33
C GLY A 204 36.33 19.90 -38.83
N CYS A 205 37.39 19.17 -38.49
CA CYS A 205 37.68 18.79 -37.11
C CYS A 205 38.50 19.81 -36.29
N TYR A 206 38.23 19.88 -34.99
CA TYR A 206 38.97 20.64 -33.97
C TYR A 206 39.42 19.73 -32.83
N ILE A 207 40.45 20.13 -32.08
CA ILE A 207 40.93 19.45 -30.87
C ILE A 207 40.80 20.41 -29.68
N TYR A 208 40.18 19.96 -28.60
CA TYR A 208 40.15 20.65 -27.32
C TYR A 208 41.15 20.01 -26.35
N ASP A 209 42.12 20.79 -25.88
CA ASP A 209 43.03 20.37 -24.81
C ASP A 209 42.41 20.70 -23.44
N THR A 210 42.03 19.65 -22.71
CA THR A 210 41.36 19.74 -21.40
C THR A 210 42.23 20.33 -20.28
N LYS A 211 43.57 20.40 -20.47
CA LYS A 211 44.53 20.97 -19.50
C LYS A 211 44.89 22.42 -19.84
N LYS A 212 45.05 22.76 -21.12
CA LYS A 212 45.29 24.14 -21.60
C LYS A 212 44.01 24.97 -21.68
N HIS A 213 42.86 24.31 -21.77
CA HIS A 213 41.56 24.89 -22.15
C HIS A 213 41.56 25.62 -23.50
N SER A 214 42.44 25.23 -24.43
CA SER A 214 42.45 25.74 -25.82
C SER A 214 41.61 24.86 -26.75
N LEU A 215 40.98 25.49 -27.75
CA LEU A 215 40.29 24.81 -28.84
C LEU A 215 40.95 25.20 -30.17
N ASP A 216 41.64 24.24 -30.78
CA ASP A 216 42.49 24.46 -31.94
C ASP A 216 41.98 23.66 -33.16
N LYS A 217 41.91 24.27 -34.35
CA LYS A 217 41.48 23.55 -35.55
C LYS A 217 42.58 22.59 -36.03
N ILE A 218 42.24 21.38 -36.47
CA ILE A 218 43.25 20.40 -36.91
C ILE A 218 44.01 20.91 -38.15
N GLY A 219 45.29 21.23 -37.92
CA GLY A 219 46.27 21.55 -38.97
C GLY A 219 47.14 20.35 -39.38
N PRO A 220 48.13 20.57 -40.26
CA PRO A 220 48.97 19.51 -40.84
C PRO A 220 49.75 18.65 -39.83
N HIS A 221 49.89 19.10 -38.58
CA HIS A 221 50.62 18.41 -37.51
C HIS A 221 49.94 17.10 -37.03
N HIS A 222 48.67 16.87 -37.37
CA HIS A 222 48.01 15.56 -37.18
C HIS A 222 47.72 14.90 -38.55
N PRO A 223 48.75 14.42 -39.29
CA PRO A 223 48.63 14.08 -40.71
C PRO A 223 47.62 12.97 -41.04
N LEU A 224 47.31 12.09 -40.08
CA LEU A 224 46.30 11.03 -40.25
C LEU A 224 44.85 11.56 -40.24
N LEU A 225 44.62 12.62 -39.44
CA LEU A 225 43.31 13.26 -39.23
C LEU A 225 43.14 14.56 -40.03
N TYR A 226 44.21 15.11 -40.62
CA TYR A 226 44.18 16.36 -41.39
C TYR A 226 43.20 16.31 -42.58
N GLU A 227 42.99 15.14 -43.18
CA GLU A 227 41.95 14.96 -44.22
C GLU A 227 40.54 15.32 -43.70
N LEU A 228 40.27 15.07 -42.41
CA LEU A 228 38.99 15.35 -41.74
C LEU A 228 38.78 16.85 -41.41
N SER A 229 39.80 17.70 -41.55
CA SER A 229 39.66 19.16 -41.40
C SER A 229 39.51 19.90 -42.73
N VAL A 230 39.68 19.19 -43.85
CA VAL A 230 39.49 19.70 -45.23
C VAL A 230 38.19 19.16 -45.84
N LEU A 231 37.76 17.95 -45.48
CA LEU A 231 36.47 17.39 -45.92
C LEU A 231 35.28 18.00 -45.14
N PRO A 232 34.17 18.36 -45.81
CA PRO A 232 32.88 18.65 -45.16
C PRO A 232 32.37 17.42 -44.40
N HIS A 233 31.72 17.62 -43.25
CA HIS A 233 31.18 16.50 -42.45
C HIS A 233 30.06 15.70 -43.15
N THR A 234 29.44 16.26 -44.19
CA THR A 234 28.43 15.59 -45.03
C THR A 234 29.01 14.43 -45.82
N ASP A 235 30.33 14.44 -46.03
CA ASP A 235 31.00 13.61 -47.00
C ASP A 235 31.64 12.37 -46.33
N TYR A 236 31.52 12.22 -45.00
CA TYR A 236 31.98 11.04 -44.27
C TYR A 236 31.24 10.78 -42.94
N LEU A 237 30.96 9.50 -42.68
CA LEU A 237 30.65 8.99 -41.33
C LEU A 237 31.97 8.64 -40.62
N LEU A 238 32.10 9.04 -39.36
CA LEU A 238 33.25 8.72 -38.50
C LEU A 238 32.78 8.08 -37.20
N ARG A 239 33.37 6.94 -36.82
CA ARG A 239 33.12 6.29 -35.53
C ARG A 239 34.43 5.89 -34.85
N GLN A 240 34.57 6.25 -33.59
CA GLN A 240 35.64 5.78 -32.71
C GLN A 240 35.50 4.29 -32.36
N THR A 241 36.60 3.53 -32.46
CA THR A 241 36.71 2.14 -32.02
C THR A 241 37.35 2.02 -30.64
N GLU A 242 38.36 2.85 -30.38
CA GLU A 242 39.16 3.03 -29.15
C GLU A 242 39.68 4.49 -29.13
N PRO A 243 40.11 5.06 -27.99
CA PRO A 243 40.71 6.40 -27.96
C PRO A 243 41.86 6.55 -28.97
N GLY A 244 41.78 7.55 -29.85
CA GLY A 244 42.72 7.74 -30.97
C GLY A 244 42.56 6.81 -32.19
N SER A 245 41.57 5.90 -32.21
CA SER A 245 41.32 4.96 -33.32
C SER A 245 39.88 5.03 -33.84
N PHE A 246 39.73 4.95 -35.16
CA PHE A 246 38.50 5.29 -35.89
C PHE A 246 38.23 4.39 -37.11
N ILE A 247 36.96 4.22 -37.45
CA ILE A 247 36.47 3.78 -38.75
C ILE A 247 35.82 4.99 -39.44
N MET A 248 36.20 5.25 -40.69
CA MET A 248 35.64 6.29 -41.55
C MET A 248 35.02 5.65 -42.81
N ILE A 249 33.79 6.00 -43.14
CA ILE A 249 33.13 5.68 -44.42
C ILE A 249 32.87 6.99 -45.15
N LYS A 250 33.28 7.12 -46.42
CA LYS A 250 32.98 8.33 -47.21
C LYS A 250 31.59 8.21 -47.83
N GLY A 251 30.76 9.25 -47.69
CA GLY A 251 29.34 9.25 -48.13
C GLY A 251 29.15 9.15 -49.65
N LEU A 252 30.15 9.55 -50.43
CA LEU A 252 30.22 9.38 -51.88
C LEU A 252 31.41 8.48 -52.30
N GLY A 253 31.91 7.64 -51.38
CA GLY A 253 33.10 6.81 -51.60
C GLY A 253 32.82 5.32 -51.56
N ASP A 254 33.44 4.58 -52.47
CA ASP A 254 33.43 3.12 -52.59
C ASP A 254 34.32 2.42 -51.54
N SER A 255 34.65 3.09 -50.43
CA SER A 255 35.73 2.67 -49.54
C SER A 255 35.54 3.06 -48.08
N ILE A 256 35.99 2.15 -47.22
CA ILE A 256 35.95 2.23 -45.76
C ILE A 256 37.39 2.22 -45.22
N THR A 257 37.73 3.15 -44.34
CA THR A 257 39.10 3.40 -43.87
C THR A 257 39.20 3.21 -42.37
N TYR A 258 40.10 2.34 -41.92
CA TYR A 258 40.54 2.29 -40.53
C TYR A 258 41.68 3.30 -40.32
N ILE A 259 41.63 4.04 -39.22
CA ILE A 259 42.65 5.01 -38.80
C ILE A 259 43.01 4.68 -37.34
N ASP A 260 44.29 4.57 -37.03
CA ASP A 260 44.81 4.31 -35.69
C ASP A 260 45.97 5.27 -35.42
N CYS A 261 45.67 6.38 -34.75
CA CYS A 261 46.66 7.43 -34.48
C CYS A 261 47.73 6.97 -33.50
N ASN A 262 47.41 6.02 -32.62
CA ASN A 262 48.36 5.45 -31.65
C ASN A 262 49.45 4.61 -32.34
N ARG A 263 49.11 3.93 -33.45
CA ARG A 263 50.04 3.11 -34.25
C ARG A 263 50.59 3.82 -35.49
N GLY A 264 50.19 5.06 -35.75
CA GLY A 264 50.57 5.77 -36.98
C GLY A 264 49.92 5.18 -38.26
N MET A 265 48.86 4.39 -38.13
CA MET A 265 48.36 3.50 -39.19
C MET A 265 47.07 4.03 -39.84
N LYS A 266 46.95 3.88 -41.16
CA LYS A 266 45.74 4.19 -41.94
C LYS A 266 45.60 3.21 -43.10
N VAL A 267 44.46 2.52 -43.16
CA VAL A 267 44.22 1.41 -44.10
C VAL A 267 42.84 1.54 -44.72
N THR A 268 42.80 1.78 -46.04
CA THR A 268 41.57 1.91 -46.82
C THR A 268 41.24 0.57 -47.50
N SER A 269 40.00 0.12 -47.36
CA SER A 269 39.47 -1.12 -47.93
C SER A 269 38.30 -0.80 -48.86
N ALA A 270 38.23 -1.45 -50.03
CA ALA A 270 37.14 -1.25 -50.98
C ALA A 270 35.86 -1.96 -50.53
N ILE A 271 34.72 -1.30 -50.73
CA ILE A 271 33.37 -1.81 -50.49
C ILE A 271 32.90 -2.45 -51.81
N GLY A 272 32.95 -3.78 -51.87
CA GLY A 272 32.67 -4.56 -53.09
C GLY A 272 31.22 -4.62 -53.56
N THR A 273 30.38 -3.67 -53.13
CA THR A 273 28.94 -3.58 -53.41
C THR A 273 28.55 -2.11 -53.55
N ASN A 274 27.53 -1.80 -54.37
CA ASN A 274 27.02 -0.43 -54.45
C ASN A 274 26.30 -0.07 -53.14
N PHE A 275 26.96 0.72 -52.30
CA PHE A 275 26.57 0.99 -50.91
C PHE A 275 26.18 2.46 -50.68
N MET A 276 26.28 3.30 -51.72
CA MET A 276 26.03 4.75 -51.63
C MET A 276 24.62 5.06 -51.14
N ASP A 277 23.63 4.34 -51.67
CA ASP A 277 22.21 4.50 -51.33
C ASP A 277 21.88 4.15 -49.86
N GLU A 278 22.80 3.49 -49.14
CA GLU A 278 22.65 3.06 -47.75
C GLU A 278 23.24 4.08 -46.75
N ILE A 279 24.09 5.02 -47.19
CA ILE A 279 24.83 5.94 -46.32
C ILE A 279 24.12 7.30 -46.22
N GLY A 280 24.04 7.85 -45.00
CA GLY A 280 23.59 9.21 -44.76
C GLY A 280 23.65 9.62 -43.29
N TRP A 281 23.10 10.79 -42.97
CA TRP A 281 23.26 11.46 -41.67
C TRP A 281 22.68 10.72 -40.45
N ARG A 282 21.89 9.65 -40.65
CA ARG A 282 21.36 8.78 -39.58
C ARG A 282 22.17 7.49 -39.37
N CYS A 283 23.15 7.23 -40.22
CA CYS A 283 23.95 6.01 -40.15
C CYS A 283 24.94 6.08 -39.00
N GLU A 284 25.01 5.00 -38.22
CA GLU A 284 25.93 4.85 -37.10
C GLU A 284 26.66 3.51 -37.18
N ILE A 285 27.82 3.44 -36.52
CA ILE A 285 28.60 2.21 -36.43
C ILE A 285 28.66 1.79 -34.96
N PHE A 286 28.16 0.59 -34.66
CA PHE A 286 28.07 0.03 -33.32
C PHE A 286 29.11 -1.08 -33.13
N LYS A 287 29.90 -1.02 -32.06
CA LYS A 287 30.90 -2.05 -31.74
C LYS A 287 30.22 -3.25 -31.09
N VAL A 288 30.28 -4.42 -31.73
CA VAL A 288 29.78 -5.69 -31.16
C VAL A 288 30.90 -6.36 -30.36
N ASN A 289 32.09 -6.43 -30.95
CA ASN A 289 33.32 -6.84 -30.30
C ASN A 289 34.52 -6.22 -31.03
N ASP A 290 35.73 -6.67 -30.72
CA ASP A 290 36.95 -6.10 -31.31
C ASP A 290 37.12 -6.32 -32.82
N SER A 291 36.44 -7.32 -33.40
CA SER A 291 36.51 -7.68 -34.82
C SER A 291 35.20 -7.54 -35.58
N LEU A 292 34.09 -7.21 -34.90
CA LEU A 292 32.75 -7.12 -35.48
C LEU A 292 32.06 -5.84 -35.04
N TYR A 293 31.53 -5.11 -36.02
CA TYR A 293 30.74 -3.90 -35.85
C TYR A 293 29.48 -4.01 -36.71
N TYR A 294 28.41 -3.30 -36.35
CA TYR A 294 27.23 -3.15 -37.21
C TYR A 294 27.14 -1.74 -37.74
N PHE A 295 26.67 -1.57 -38.98
CA PHE A 295 26.44 -0.28 -39.63
C PHE A 295 24.96 -0.15 -40.01
N THR A 296 24.27 0.90 -39.57
CA THR A 296 22.85 1.12 -39.88
C THR A 296 22.66 1.76 -41.26
N SER A 297 21.66 1.28 -41.99
CA SER A 297 21.25 1.86 -43.29
C SER A 297 20.39 3.11 -43.08
N MET A 298 20.59 4.12 -43.93
CA MET A 298 19.71 5.29 -44.03
C MET A 298 18.29 4.91 -44.49
N GLN A 299 18.15 3.82 -45.26
CA GLN A 299 16.87 3.39 -45.83
C GLN A 299 16.17 2.34 -44.98
N ASN A 300 16.84 1.23 -44.66
CA ASN A 300 16.27 0.09 -43.95
C ASN A 300 17.35 -0.88 -43.43
N GLY A 301 17.31 -1.21 -42.14
CA GLY A 301 18.07 -2.31 -41.56
C GLY A 301 19.53 -1.98 -41.22
N PHE A 302 20.36 -3.01 -41.16
CA PHE A 302 21.80 -2.88 -40.91
C PHE A 302 22.65 -3.93 -41.63
N PHE A 303 23.95 -3.67 -41.70
CA PHE A 303 25.00 -4.53 -42.26
C PHE A 303 26.05 -4.87 -41.21
N LYS A 304 26.85 -5.92 -41.46
CA LYS A 304 27.96 -6.32 -40.57
C LYS A 304 29.31 -5.93 -41.18
N LEU A 305 30.15 -5.27 -40.38
CA LEU A 305 31.52 -4.90 -40.70
C LEU A 305 32.48 -5.77 -39.89
N HIS A 306 33.45 -6.40 -40.55
CA HIS A 306 34.52 -7.16 -39.91
C HIS A 306 35.84 -6.39 -40.01
N LEU A 307 36.47 -6.11 -38.87
CA LEU A 307 37.76 -5.42 -38.76
C LEU A 307 38.85 -6.40 -38.30
N ASP A 308 39.92 -6.53 -39.08
CA ASP A 308 41.16 -7.13 -38.57
C ASP A 308 42.05 -6.04 -37.96
N LYS A 309 42.10 -5.98 -36.62
CA LYS A 309 42.97 -5.07 -35.86
C LYS A 309 44.48 -5.26 -36.10
N LYS A 310 44.93 -6.32 -36.79
CA LYS A 310 46.35 -6.52 -37.15
C LYS A 310 46.71 -5.88 -38.49
N SER A 311 45.92 -6.12 -39.53
CA SER A 311 46.15 -5.54 -40.86
C SER A 311 45.46 -4.19 -41.10
N GLY A 312 44.54 -3.78 -40.21
CA GLY A 312 43.67 -2.61 -40.40
C GLY A 312 42.60 -2.80 -41.48
N LYS A 313 42.53 -3.96 -42.12
CA LYS A 313 41.60 -4.24 -43.21
C LYS A 313 40.17 -4.42 -42.68
N ILE A 314 39.20 -3.87 -43.41
CA ILE A 314 37.77 -4.04 -43.14
C ILE A 314 37.09 -4.75 -44.31
N SER A 315 36.16 -5.65 -44.02
CA SER A 315 35.25 -6.26 -44.99
C SER A 315 33.79 -6.14 -44.53
N ILE A 316 32.85 -6.12 -45.47
CA ILE A 316 31.42 -5.96 -45.21
C ILE A 316 30.69 -7.25 -45.60
N ASP A 317 29.79 -7.74 -44.74
CA ASP A 317 28.77 -8.75 -45.08
C ASP A 317 27.72 -8.08 -45.99
N PRO A 318 27.58 -8.49 -47.26
CA PRO A 318 26.63 -7.87 -48.18
C PRO A 318 25.16 -8.17 -47.83
N LYS A 319 24.90 -9.04 -46.85
CA LYS A 319 23.54 -9.31 -46.36
C LYS A 319 23.02 -8.12 -45.54
N ARG A 320 21.93 -7.51 -46.01
CA ARG A 320 21.09 -6.58 -45.24
C ARG A 320 20.23 -7.37 -44.23
N TYR A 321 20.26 -6.97 -42.96
CA TYR A 321 19.45 -7.53 -41.87
C TYR A 321 18.30 -6.57 -41.53
N PHE A 322 17.11 -7.09 -41.20
CA PHE A 322 15.87 -6.32 -40.96
C PHE A 322 15.45 -5.35 -42.09
N PRO A 323 15.27 -5.84 -43.34
CA PRO A 323 14.84 -5.02 -44.48
C PRO A 323 13.38 -4.55 -44.33
N GLY A 324 13.17 -3.43 -43.64
CA GLY A 324 11.85 -2.82 -43.40
C GLY A 324 11.78 -1.95 -42.14
N TYR A 325 12.84 -1.97 -41.32
CA TYR A 325 12.94 -1.29 -40.04
C TYR A 325 14.07 -0.25 -40.11
N LEU A 326 13.82 1.00 -39.68
CA LEU A 326 14.91 1.92 -39.38
C LEU A 326 15.48 1.53 -38.02
N CYS A 327 16.71 1.02 -38.01
CA CYS A 327 17.43 0.64 -36.79
C CYS A 327 18.22 1.86 -36.29
N ASN A 328 17.86 2.38 -35.13
CA ASN A 328 18.41 3.64 -34.60
C ASN A 328 19.60 3.41 -33.66
N ASP A 329 19.53 2.42 -32.77
CA ASP A 329 20.53 2.14 -31.73
C ASP A 329 20.49 0.66 -31.28
N PHE A 330 21.56 0.16 -30.65
CA PHE A 330 21.75 -1.25 -30.30
C PHE A 330 22.40 -1.42 -28.92
N VAL A 331 21.90 -2.37 -28.12
CA VAL A 331 22.61 -2.86 -26.92
C VAL A 331 22.70 -4.39 -26.91
N PHE A 332 23.91 -4.90 -26.64
CA PHE A 332 24.14 -6.29 -26.29
C PHE A 332 24.02 -6.41 -24.77
N ALA A 333 22.87 -6.89 -24.31
CA ALA A 333 22.57 -6.93 -22.88
C ALA A 333 23.34 -8.06 -22.16
N LYS A 334 23.45 -7.95 -20.83
CA LYS A 334 24.12 -8.92 -19.94
C LYS A 334 23.53 -10.33 -19.98
N ASP A 335 22.31 -10.50 -20.52
CA ASP A 335 21.70 -11.79 -20.84
C ASP A 335 22.28 -12.45 -22.13
N LYS A 336 23.25 -11.78 -22.77
CA LYS A 336 23.92 -12.13 -24.05
C LYS A 336 23.03 -12.03 -25.29
N ARG A 337 21.93 -11.28 -25.23
CA ARG A 337 20.98 -11.12 -26.35
C ARG A 337 21.06 -9.73 -26.95
N MET A 338 20.88 -9.64 -28.26
CA MET A 338 20.81 -8.35 -28.95
C MET A 338 19.45 -7.68 -28.72
N TRP A 339 19.48 -6.39 -28.41
CA TRP A 339 18.33 -5.49 -28.43
C TRP A 339 18.56 -4.40 -29.49
N ILE A 340 17.51 -4.05 -30.25
CA ILE A 340 17.56 -3.07 -31.34
C ILE A 340 16.43 -2.04 -31.16
N ALA A 341 16.80 -0.78 -30.99
CA ALA A 341 15.89 0.35 -31.07
C ALA A 341 15.47 0.58 -32.53
N THR A 342 14.16 0.64 -32.81
CA THR A 342 13.66 0.89 -34.16
C THR A 342 12.57 1.97 -34.19
N ASN A 343 12.20 2.40 -35.40
CA ASN A 343 11.09 3.32 -35.63
C ASN A 343 9.68 2.74 -35.40
N ILE A 344 9.54 1.43 -35.15
CA ILE A 344 8.24 0.76 -34.90
C ILE A 344 8.15 0.03 -33.55
N GLY A 345 9.22 0.07 -32.76
CA GLY A 345 9.28 -0.49 -31.42
C GLY A 345 10.69 -0.95 -31.05
N LEU A 346 10.78 -1.76 -30.00
CA LEU A 346 12.02 -2.35 -29.50
C LEU A 346 12.06 -3.84 -29.85
N LEU A 347 13.03 -4.25 -30.68
CA LEU A 347 13.27 -5.67 -30.99
C LEU A 347 14.24 -6.28 -29.97
N LYS A 348 13.95 -7.51 -29.53
CA LYS A 348 14.76 -8.30 -28.59
C LYS A 348 14.99 -9.69 -29.16
N GLU A 349 16.25 -10.13 -29.21
CA GLU A 349 16.59 -11.48 -29.64
C GLU A 349 15.99 -12.53 -28.68
N MET A 350 15.35 -13.55 -29.25
CA MET A 350 14.79 -14.71 -28.55
C MET A 350 15.82 -15.83 -28.48
N ASN A 351 15.70 -16.71 -27.47
CA ASN A 351 16.58 -17.87 -27.33
C ASN A 351 16.39 -18.82 -28.54
N GLN A 352 17.34 -18.79 -29.46
CA GLN A 352 17.22 -19.34 -30.82
C GLN A 352 17.19 -20.86 -30.92
N ALA A 353 17.46 -21.56 -29.82
CA ALA A 353 17.37 -23.01 -29.70
C ALA A 353 16.50 -23.36 -28.50
N SER A 354 15.18 -23.44 -28.73
CA SER A 354 14.33 -24.20 -27.83
C SER A 354 14.81 -25.66 -27.83
N SER A 355 15.26 -26.13 -26.68
CA SER A 355 15.62 -27.54 -26.45
C SER A 355 14.43 -28.48 -26.68
N VAL A 356 13.22 -27.92 -26.58
CA VAL A 356 11.94 -28.56 -26.82
C VAL A 356 11.46 -28.23 -28.23
N GLN A 357 11.13 -29.25 -29.01
CA GLN A 357 10.57 -29.13 -30.36
C GLN A 357 9.20 -29.81 -30.39
N GLN A 358 8.19 -29.12 -30.92
CA GLN A 358 6.80 -29.58 -30.87
C GLN A 358 6.10 -29.48 -32.23
N VAL A 359 5.12 -30.36 -32.45
CA VAL A 359 4.23 -30.36 -33.62
C VAL A 359 2.80 -30.61 -33.18
N ALA A 360 1.86 -29.80 -33.68
CA ALA A 360 0.44 -29.98 -33.45
C ALA A 360 -0.11 -31.17 -34.26
N ILE A 361 -1.16 -31.82 -33.74
CA ILE A 361 -1.99 -32.72 -34.55
C ILE A 361 -2.67 -31.90 -35.66
N PRO A 362 -2.68 -32.37 -36.92
CA PRO A 362 -3.28 -31.63 -38.03
C PRO A 362 -4.72 -31.18 -37.75
N ALA A 363 -4.98 -29.87 -37.92
CA ALA A 363 -6.23 -29.23 -37.50
C ALA A 363 -7.51 -29.90 -38.06
N TYR A 364 -7.46 -30.47 -39.26
CA TYR A 364 -8.62 -31.17 -39.84
C TYR A 364 -9.02 -32.41 -39.02
N LEU A 365 -8.05 -33.18 -38.50
CA LEU A 365 -8.33 -34.33 -37.62
C LEU A 365 -8.96 -33.88 -36.29
N MET A 366 -8.50 -32.75 -35.75
CA MET A 366 -9.06 -32.15 -34.54
C MET A 366 -10.48 -31.60 -34.77
N SER A 367 -10.79 -31.07 -35.95
CA SER A 367 -12.15 -30.65 -36.29
C SER A 367 -13.11 -31.82 -36.53
N GLU A 368 -12.64 -32.94 -37.09
CA GLU A 368 -13.44 -34.16 -37.21
C GLU A 368 -13.70 -34.83 -35.86
N ASN A 369 -12.70 -34.80 -34.96
CA ASN A 369 -12.75 -35.48 -33.67
C ASN A 369 -12.10 -34.60 -32.57
N PRO A 370 -12.83 -33.62 -31.99
CA PRO A 370 -12.28 -32.69 -30.98
C PRO A 370 -11.84 -33.33 -29.65
N THR A 371 -12.03 -34.64 -29.50
CA THR A 371 -11.63 -35.41 -28.30
C THR A 371 -10.33 -36.19 -28.47
N ILE A 372 -9.65 -36.05 -29.62
CA ILE A 372 -8.35 -36.69 -29.87
C ILE A 372 -7.36 -36.33 -28.75
N ASN A 373 -6.65 -37.36 -28.26
CA ASN A 373 -5.78 -37.26 -27.10
C ASN A 373 -4.67 -38.32 -27.19
N ILE A 374 -3.40 -37.91 -27.14
CA ILE A 374 -2.25 -38.83 -27.33
C ILE A 374 -2.03 -39.65 -26.06
N ARG A 375 -2.04 -40.99 -26.16
CA ARG A 375 -1.86 -41.92 -25.03
C ARG A 375 -0.45 -42.51 -24.94
N GLN A 376 0.13 -42.93 -26.05
CA GLN A 376 1.49 -43.46 -26.08
C GLN A 376 2.19 -43.05 -27.38
N LEU A 377 3.47 -42.72 -27.29
CA LEU A 377 4.37 -42.57 -28.44
C LEU A 377 5.29 -43.79 -28.54
N TYR A 378 5.62 -44.20 -29.76
CA TYR A 378 6.63 -45.22 -30.02
C TYR A 378 7.46 -44.86 -31.26
N CYS A 379 8.79 -44.78 -31.09
CA CYS A 379 9.72 -44.50 -32.18
C CYS A 379 10.17 -45.82 -32.85
N HIS A 380 10.02 -45.91 -34.17
CA HIS A 380 10.51 -47.04 -34.96
C HIS A 380 11.29 -46.52 -36.18
N LYS A 381 12.60 -46.76 -36.20
CA LYS A 381 13.52 -46.33 -37.28
C LYS A 381 13.45 -44.80 -37.50
N ASN A 382 12.74 -44.35 -38.54
CA ASN A 382 12.55 -42.95 -38.92
C ASN A 382 11.11 -42.46 -38.76
N GLN A 383 10.27 -43.17 -38.00
CA GLN A 383 8.86 -42.81 -37.75
C GLN A 383 8.54 -42.76 -36.27
N ILE A 384 7.62 -41.87 -35.91
CA ILE A 384 6.96 -41.80 -34.61
C ILE A 384 5.52 -42.28 -34.81
N TYR A 385 5.13 -43.29 -34.04
CA TYR A 385 3.77 -43.81 -33.98
C TYR A 385 3.09 -43.26 -32.72
N ALA A 386 1.98 -42.55 -32.90
CA ALA A 386 1.20 -41.96 -31.82
C ALA A 386 -0.15 -42.67 -31.69
N ALA A 387 -0.33 -43.37 -30.58
CA ALA A 387 -1.59 -43.97 -30.18
C ALA A 387 -2.52 -42.88 -29.63
N CYS A 388 -3.70 -42.72 -30.22
CA CYS A 388 -4.66 -41.71 -29.82
C CYS A 388 -5.98 -42.32 -29.32
N ALA A 389 -6.47 -41.79 -28.20
CA ALA A 389 -7.87 -41.90 -27.82
C ALA A 389 -8.72 -40.85 -28.58
N GLY A 390 -10.02 -40.81 -28.32
CA GLY A 390 -10.95 -39.85 -28.93
C GLY A 390 -11.18 -40.09 -30.42
N ASN A 391 -11.21 -41.35 -30.85
CA ASN A 391 -11.28 -41.77 -32.26
C ASN A 391 -10.09 -41.33 -33.15
N GLY A 392 -8.97 -40.92 -32.55
CA GLY A 392 -7.76 -40.56 -33.31
C GLY A 392 -7.12 -41.73 -34.05
N GLY A 393 -7.27 -42.97 -33.57
CA GLY A 393 -6.62 -44.14 -34.15
C GLY A 393 -5.11 -44.13 -33.91
N LEU A 394 -4.34 -44.57 -34.91
CA LEU A 394 -2.88 -44.59 -34.86
C LEU A 394 -2.30 -43.58 -35.87
N LEU A 395 -1.75 -42.48 -35.38
CA LEU A 395 -1.14 -41.44 -36.23
C LEU A 395 0.35 -41.74 -36.44
N VAL A 396 0.88 -41.40 -37.62
CA VAL A 396 2.29 -41.62 -37.99
C VAL A 396 2.92 -40.30 -38.44
N PHE A 397 4.07 -39.98 -37.85
CA PHE A 397 4.86 -38.78 -38.13
C PHE A 397 6.29 -39.18 -38.52
N ASP A 398 6.99 -38.34 -39.29
CA ASP A 398 8.42 -38.50 -39.55
C ASP A 398 9.24 -38.18 -38.30
N LYS A 399 10.21 -39.04 -37.96
CA LYS A 399 11.01 -38.85 -36.74
C LYS A 399 11.97 -37.65 -36.83
N ASN A 400 12.42 -37.27 -38.02
CA ASN A 400 13.46 -36.23 -38.15
C ASN A 400 12.82 -34.85 -38.26
N THR A 401 11.83 -34.71 -39.13
CA THR A 401 11.13 -33.45 -39.44
C THR A 401 9.89 -33.18 -38.60
N LEU A 402 9.43 -34.16 -37.81
CA LEU A 402 8.15 -34.14 -37.08
C LEU A 402 6.89 -33.98 -37.96
N VAL A 403 7.01 -34.03 -39.29
CA VAL A 403 5.86 -33.84 -40.20
C VAL A 403 4.93 -35.05 -40.15
N PHE A 404 3.62 -34.79 -40.04
CA PHE A 404 2.57 -35.81 -40.12
C PHE A 404 2.59 -36.52 -41.49
N GLN A 405 2.57 -37.85 -41.48
CA GLN A 405 2.59 -38.69 -42.69
C GLN A 405 1.22 -39.30 -43.00
N LYS A 406 0.54 -39.93 -42.03
CA LYS A 406 -0.73 -40.64 -42.24
C LYS A 406 -1.44 -41.00 -40.93
N LYS A 407 -2.78 -41.16 -40.99
CA LYS A 407 -3.58 -41.90 -39.99
C LYS A 407 -3.76 -43.34 -40.46
N ILE A 408 -3.58 -44.30 -39.55
CA ILE A 408 -3.97 -45.71 -39.73
C ILE A 408 -5.30 -45.90 -38.98
N SER A 409 -6.32 -46.36 -39.70
CA SER A 409 -7.69 -46.58 -39.20
C SER A 409 -7.95 -48.05 -38.93
N PHE A 410 -8.81 -48.34 -37.95
CA PHE A 410 -9.22 -49.70 -37.58
C PHE A 410 -10.73 -49.97 -37.77
N ARG A 411 -11.51 -48.98 -38.23
CA ARG A 411 -12.98 -49.13 -38.45
C ARG A 411 -13.35 -50.26 -39.41
N SER A 412 -12.49 -50.54 -40.40
CA SER A 412 -12.64 -51.63 -41.36
C SER A 412 -12.67 -53.04 -40.73
N PHE A 413 -12.26 -53.17 -39.46
CA PHE A 413 -12.32 -54.41 -38.69
C PHE A 413 -13.49 -54.43 -37.67
N GLY A 414 -14.44 -53.49 -37.77
CA GLY A 414 -15.66 -53.45 -36.96
C GLY A 414 -15.55 -52.68 -35.63
N LEU A 415 -14.49 -51.90 -35.42
CA LEU A 415 -14.40 -51.04 -34.24
C LEU A 415 -15.34 -49.82 -34.36
N PHE A 416 -16.30 -49.74 -33.42
CA PHE A 416 -17.22 -48.60 -33.27
C PHE A 416 -16.54 -47.29 -32.83
N LYS A 417 -15.38 -47.40 -32.19
CA LYS A 417 -14.54 -46.31 -31.68
C LYS A 417 -13.09 -46.60 -32.06
N GLU A 418 -12.30 -45.59 -32.35
CA GLU A 418 -10.87 -45.78 -32.70
C GLU A 418 -9.96 -45.32 -31.56
N ASN A 419 -10.09 -45.93 -30.38
CA ASN A 419 -9.18 -45.63 -29.28
C ASN A 419 -8.00 -46.60 -29.30
N VAL A 420 -6.79 -46.05 -29.45
CA VAL A 420 -5.55 -46.79 -29.26
C VAL A 420 -4.94 -46.40 -27.92
N PHE A 421 -4.73 -47.40 -27.05
CA PHE A 421 -4.20 -47.20 -25.71
C PHE A 421 -2.72 -47.55 -25.60
N SER A 422 -2.23 -48.51 -26.39
CA SER A 422 -0.83 -48.94 -26.30
C SER A 422 -0.23 -49.44 -27.63
N ILE A 423 1.09 -49.31 -27.74
CA ILE A 423 1.95 -49.76 -28.84
C ILE A 423 3.08 -50.59 -28.26
N MET A 424 3.38 -51.74 -28.86
CA MET A 424 4.41 -52.66 -28.37
C MET A 424 5.16 -53.34 -29.53
N PRO A 425 6.52 -53.27 -29.62
CA PRO A 425 7.28 -53.92 -30.68
C PRO A 425 7.34 -55.46 -30.57
N GLY A 426 6.71 -56.13 -31.54
CA GLY A 426 6.78 -57.57 -31.77
C GLY A 426 8.07 -58.01 -32.48
N ARG A 427 8.00 -59.11 -33.23
CA ARG A 427 9.13 -59.66 -33.99
C ARG A 427 9.34 -58.93 -35.32
N GLY A 428 10.55 -58.41 -35.52
CA GLY A 428 10.96 -57.71 -36.75
C GLY A 428 10.26 -56.37 -36.92
N ASP A 429 9.52 -56.21 -38.02
CA ASP A 429 8.86 -54.96 -38.40
C ASP A 429 7.35 -54.91 -38.00
N THR A 430 6.93 -55.76 -37.06
CA THR A 430 5.57 -55.79 -36.52
C THR A 430 5.44 -54.99 -35.22
N LEU A 431 4.48 -54.08 -35.17
CA LEU A 431 3.98 -53.44 -33.95
C LEU A 431 2.67 -54.11 -33.53
N PHE A 432 2.49 -54.34 -32.24
CA PHE A 432 1.23 -54.77 -31.62
C PHE A 432 0.51 -53.55 -31.03
N ILE A 433 -0.78 -53.41 -31.32
CA ILE A 433 -1.58 -52.20 -31.07
C ILE A 433 -2.79 -52.58 -30.21
N GLY A 434 -2.82 -52.06 -28.98
CA GLY A 434 -3.89 -52.28 -28.02
C GLY A 434 -5.03 -51.26 -28.17
N THR A 435 -6.27 -51.73 -28.29
CA THR A 435 -7.45 -50.91 -28.60
C THR A 435 -8.60 -51.14 -27.62
N ASP A 436 -9.73 -50.45 -27.81
CA ASP A 436 -11.02 -50.74 -27.16
C ASP A 436 -11.76 -51.98 -27.70
N GLY A 437 -11.09 -52.80 -28.51
CA GLY A 437 -11.52 -54.16 -28.86
C GLY A 437 -10.32 -55.12 -28.96
N PRO A 438 -10.18 -55.90 -30.05
CA PRO A 438 -9.11 -56.88 -30.17
C PRO A 438 -7.70 -56.27 -30.26
N LEU A 439 -6.70 -57.10 -29.99
CA LEU A 439 -5.30 -56.78 -30.26
C LEU A 439 -5.06 -56.78 -31.78
N PHE A 440 -4.45 -55.72 -32.30
CA PHE A 440 -4.02 -55.65 -33.70
C PHE A 440 -2.51 -55.85 -33.84
N TRP A 441 -2.11 -56.32 -35.02
CA TRP A 441 -0.74 -56.20 -35.51
C TRP A 441 -0.70 -55.21 -36.69
N VAL A 442 0.41 -54.48 -36.81
CA VAL A 442 0.68 -53.51 -37.88
C VAL A 442 2.11 -53.69 -38.37
N LYS A 443 2.31 -53.80 -39.69
CA LYS A 443 3.64 -53.79 -40.31
C LYS A 443 4.07 -52.34 -40.57
N ALA A 444 5.07 -51.85 -39.83
CA ALA A 444 5.46 -50.43 -39.86
C ALA A 444 5.79 -49.93 -41.28
N SER A 445 6.64 -50.66 -42.00
CA SER A 445 7.07 -50.38 -43.37
C SER A 445 5.94 -50.23 -44.40
N THR A 446 4.83 -50.96 -44.25
CA THR A 446 3.75 -51.01 -45.25
C THR A 446 2.44 -50.40 -44.77
N GLY A 447 2.27 -50.22 -43.46
CA GLY A 447 0.98 -49.88 -42.84
C GLY A 447 -0.07 -51.00 -42.91
N LYS A 448 0.26 -52.21 -43.41
CA LYS A 448 -0.68 -53.35 -43.41
C LYS A 448 -1.03 -53.75 -41.99
N THR A 449 -2.32 -53.93 -41.73
CA THR A 449 -2.88 -54.24 -40.41
C THR A 449 -3.64 -55.57 -40.41
N GLY A 450 -3.83 -56.16 -39.23
CA GLY A 450 -4.69 -57.32 -39.04
C GLY A 450 -4.94 -57.63 -37.57
N VAL A 451 -5.93 -58.46 -37.29
CA VAL A 451 -6.29 -58.88 -35.91
C VAL A 451 -5.38 -60.00 -35.43
N VAL A 452 -4.99 -59.97 -34.16
CA VAL A 452 -4.36 -61.09 -33.46
C VAL A 452 -5.46 -61.96 -32.81
N PRO A 453 -5.48 -63.28 -33.05
CA PRO A 453 -6.36 -64.18 -32.31
C PRO A 453 -5.84 -64.36 -30.87
N LEU A 454 -6.69 -64.06 -29.88
CA LEU A 454 -6.45 -64.31 -28.46
C LEU A 454 -7.53 -65.27 -27.94
N GLU A 455 -7.11 -66.29 -27.20
CA GLU A 455 -7.98 -67.40 -26.79
C GLU A 455 -8.97 -66.99 -25.69
N GLY A 456 -10.27 -67.19 -25.92
CA GLY A 456 -11.32 -66.79 -24.97
C GLY A 456 -11.45 -65.27 -24.79
N TRP A 457 -11.13 -64.49 -25.84
CA TRP A 457 -11.29 -63.04 -25.90
C TRP A 457 -12.70 -62.66 -26.41
N ASP A 458 -13.52 -62.03 -25.57
CA ASP A 458 -14.73 -61.34 -26.03
C ASP A 458 -14.35 -59.98 -26.62
N ARG A 459 -14.62 -59.80 -27.92
CA ARG A 459 -14.27 -58.61 -28.72
C ARG A 459 -15.21 -57.41 -28.52
N VAL A 460 -16.31 -57.59 -27.78
CA VAL A 460 -17.34 -56.55 -27.54
C VAL A 460 -17.14 -55.86 -26.19
N HIS A 461 -16.70 -56.61 -25.17
CA HIS A 461 -16.60 -56.10 -23.79
C HIS A 461 -15.16 -55.99 -23.25
N ASN A 462 -14.17 -56.70 -23.84
CA ASN A 462 -12.77 -56.56 -23.43
C ASN A 462 -12.01 -55.53 -24.27
N TRP A 463 -11.18 -54.75 -23.57
CA TRP A 463 -10.17 -53.86 -24.10
C TRP A 463 -8.81 -54.06 -23.44
N ILE A 464 -7.76 -53.62 -24.11
CA ILE A 464 -6.37 -53.86 -23.72
C ILE A 464 -5.91 -52.72 -22.82
N SER A 465 -5.66 -53.02 -21.55
CA SER A 465 -5.36 -52.01 -20.53
C SER A 465 -3.88 -51.59 -20.55
N THR A 466 -2.96 -52.56 -20.68
CA THR A 466 -1.54 -52.29 -20.90
C THR A 466 -0.83 -53.44 -21.62
N GLN A 467 0.32 -53.13 -22.19
CA GLN A 467 1.23 -54.08 -22.83
C GLN A 467 2.64 -53.85 -22.28
N PHE A 468 3.37 -54.93 -22.00
CA PHE A 468 4.75 -54.88 -21.51
C PHE A 468 5.61 -55.96 -22.16
N LYS A 469 6.92 -55.73 -22.27
CA LYS A 469 7.88 -56.68 -22.83
C LYS A 469 9.03 -56.91 -21.85
N ASP A 470 9.22 -58.17 -21.46
CA ASP A 470 10.27 -58.53 -20.52
C ASP A 470 11.65 -58.70 -21.20
N SER A 471 12.70 -58.80 -20.39
CA SER A 471 14.09 -59.04 -20.80
C SER A 471 14.30 -60.32 -21.60
N HIS A 472 13.42 -61.32 -21.44
CA HIS A 472 13.41 -62.57 -22.22
C HIS A 472 12.66 -62.42 -23.55
N GLY A 473 12.13 -61.22 -23.84
CA GLY A 473 11.45 -60.84 -25.07
C GLY A 473 9.98 -61.24 -25.12
N ASN A 474 9.41 -61.82 -24.06
CA ASN A 474 7.98 -62.17 -24.03
C ASN A 474 7.13 -60.90 -23.96
N ILE A 475 5.96 -60.90 -24.57
CA ILE A 475 5.04 -59.75 -24.53
C ILE A 475 3.82 -60.11 -23.67
N TRP A 476 3.70 -59.42 -22.55
CA TRP A 476 2.61 -59.50 -21.60
C TRP A 476 1.51 -58.50 -22.02
N VAL A 477 0.27 -58.96 -22.12
CA VAL A 477 -0.91 -58.16 -22.54
C VAL A 477 -2.03 -58.38 -21.53
N THR A 478 -2.62 -57.30 -21.02
CA THR A 478 -3.59 -57.36 -19.91
C THR A 478 -4.94 -56.73 -20.26
N THR A 479 -6.00 -57.15 -19.57
CA THR A 479 -7.40 -56.77 -19.85
C THR A 479 -8.07 -55.94 -18.75
N ASN A 480 -9.18 -55.29 -19.12
CA ASN A 480 -10.10 -54.59 -18.21
C ASN A 480 -10.99 -55.51 -17.35
N GLU A 481 -11.31 -56.71 -17.81
CA GLU A 481 -12.18 -57.65 -17.08
C GLU A 481 -11.45 -58.97 -16.75
N ASN A 482 -11.82 -59.51 -15.58
CA ASN A 482 -11.30 -60.73 -14.95
C ASN A 482 -9.76 -60.84 -14.82
N ASN A 483 -9.03 -59.73 -14.94
CA ASN A 483 -7.57 -59.67 -14.83
C ASN A 483 -6.85 -60.73 -15.69
N LYS A 484 -7.36 -61.01 -16.91
CA LYS A 484 -6.73 -61.97 -17.81
C LYS A 484 -5.38 -61.43 -18.27
N VAL A 485 -4.36 -62.29 -18.19
CA VAL A 485 -3.02 -62.00 -18.70
C VAL A 485 -2.75 -62.93 -19.87
N TYR A 486 -2.39 -62.37 -21.01
CA TYR A 486 -1.91 -63.12 -22.15
C TYR A 486 -0.40 -62.90 -22.27
N ILE A 487 0.38 -63.97 -22.37
CA ILE A 487 1.82 -63.89 -22.66
C ILE A 487 2.08 -64.47 -24.05
N LEU A 488 2.57 -63.61 -24.94
CA LEU A 488 3.26 -64.04 -26.15
C LEU A 488 4.64 -64.57 -25.76
N ASP A 489 4.83 -65.88 -25.90
CA ASP A 489 6.10 -66.52 -25.65
C ASP A 489 7.13 -66.13 -26.73
N SER A 490 8.33 -65.70 -26.33
CA SER A 490 9.33 -65.18 -27.30
C SER A 490 9.90 -66.26 -28.23
N GLY A 491 9.91 -67.53 -27.79
CA GLY A 491 10.38 -68.67 -28.57
C GLY A 491 9.32 -69.20 -29.54
N SER A 492 8.14 -69.55 -29.02
CA SER A 492 7.07 -70.15 -29.84
C SER A 492 6.23 -69.12 -30.62
N TYR A 493 6.30 -67.85 -30.24
CA TYR A 493 5.49 -66.75 -30.79
C TYR A 493 3.97 -67.02 -30.79
N HIS A 494 3.50 -67.81 -29.82
CA HIS A 494 2.08 -68.03 -29.53
C HIS A 494 1.68 -67.31 -28.23
N PHE A 495 0.46 -66.76 -28.21
CA PHE A 495 -0.15 -66.23 -26.99
C PHE A 495 -0.74 -67.36 -26.16
N ARG A 496 -0.23 -67.55 -24.95
CA ARG A 496 -0.88 -68.35 -23.89
C ARG A 496 -1.69 -67.44 -22.99
N ARG A 497 -2.92 -67.84 -22.63
CA ARG A 497 -3.69 -67.21 -21.55
C ARG A 497 -3.21 -67.74 -20.20
N LEU A 498 -3.15 -66.87 -19.20
CA LEU A 498 -2.94 -67.20 -17.80
C LEU A 498 -4.15 -66.70 -17.02
N ASP A 499 -4.90 -67.65 -16.46
CA ASP A 499 -6.13 -67.40 -15.72
C ASP A 499 -5.84 -67.38 -14.21
N TYR A 500 -6.03 -66.23 -13.58
CA TYR A 500 -5.85 -66.02 -12.14
C TYR A 500 -7.20 -65.79 -11.45
N ASP A 501 -8.13 -66.74 -11.65
CA ASP A 501 -9.49 -66.66 -11.08
C ASP A 501 -9.49 -66.62 -9.54
N TYR A 502 -8.40 -67.04 -8.91
CA TYR A 502 -8.15 -67.04 -7.47
C TYR A 502 -6.73 -66.52 -7.17
N GLY A 503 -6.48 -66.15 -5.92
CA GLY A 503 -5.14 -65.76 -5.43
C GLY A 503 -4.80 -64.28 -5.57
N ILE A 504 -3.50 -63.97 -5.44
CA ILE A 504 -2.97 -62.62 -5.20
C ILE A 504 -3.33 -61.64 -6.34
N PHE A 505 -3.26 -62.08 -7.61
CA PHE A 505 -3.47 -61.17 -8.75
C PHE A 505 -4.86 -60.54 -8.82
N LYS A 506 -5.87 -61.20 -8.26
CA LYS A 506 -7.26 -60.74 -8.27
C LYS A 506 -7.43 -59.34 -7.66
N GLN A 507 -6.50 -58.93 -6.80
CA GLN A 507 -6.50 -57.66 -6.08
C GLN A 507 -6.10 -56.45 -6.96
N ILE A 508 -5.34 -56.64 -8.05
CA ILE A 508 -4.78 -55.51 -8.81
C ILE A 508 -5.81 -54.76 -9.68
N LEU A 509 -6.87 -55.45 -10.12
CA LEU A 509 -8.04 -54.91 -10.83
C LEU A 509 -7.70 -53.93 -11.96
N VAL A 510 -7.46 -54.45 -13.17
CA VAL A 510 -7.02 -53.69 -14.36
C VAL A 510 -5.58 -53.16 -14.23
N PRO A 511 -4.56 -53.96 -14.63
CA PRO A 511 -3.19 -53.49 -14.73
C PRO A 511 -3.08 -52.29 -15.71
N ARG A 512 -2.36 -51.24 -15.30
CA ARG A 512 -2.15 -50.00 -16.06
C ARG A 512 -0.70 -49.80 -16.46
N GLY A 513 0.21 -50.05 -15.53
CA GLY A 513 1.65 -50.06 -15.76
C GLY A 513 2.23 -51.44 -15.46
N ALA A 514 3.35 -51.74 -16.10
CA ALA A 514 4.23 -52.82 -15.69
C ALA A 514 5.69 -52.45 -15.97
N SER A 515 6.60 -53.00 -15.18
CA SER A 515 8.05 -52.84 -15.30
C SER A 515 8.73 -54.14 -14.86
N GLN A 516 10.06 -54.18 -14.87
CA GLN A 516 10.84 -55.36 -14.49
C GLN A 516 12.02 -54.93 -13.61
N ASP A 517 12.30 -55.68 -12.55
CA ASP A 517 13.51 -55.46 -11.73
C ASP A 517 14.75 -56.14 -12.34
N ARG A 518 15.94 -55.86 -11.80
CA ARG A 518 17.20 -56.45 -12.29
C ARG A 518 17.32 -57.95 -12.06
N ALA A 519 16.53 -58.52 -11.14
CA ALA A 519 16.40 -59.97 -10.95
C ALA A 519 15.44 -60.62 -11.98
N GLY A 520 14.84 -59.83 -12.86
CA GLY A 520 13.99 -60.28 -13.95
C GLY A 520 12.53 -60.49 -13.56
N ASN A 521 12.10 -60.12 -12.36
CA ASN A 521 10.71 -60.26 -11.92
C ASN A 521 9.86 -59.15 -12.56
N VAL A 522 8.68 -59.51 -13.07
CA VAL A 522 7.75 -58.55 -13.68
C VAL A 522 6.83 -57.98 -12.61
N TRP A 523 6.81 -56.66 -12.49
CA TRP A 523 6.00 -55.93 -11.53
C TRP A 523 4.86 -55.24 -12.27
N MET A 524 3.62 -55.44 -11.82
CA MET A 524 2.42 -54.79 -12.38
C MET A 524 1.80 -53.83 -11.37
N VAL A 525 1.12 -52.79 -11.86
CA VAL A 525 0.43 -51.80 -11.01
C VAL A 525 -0.97 -51.44 -11.49
N GLY A 526 -1.86 -51.13 -10.55
CA GLY A 526 -3.25 -50.70 -10.79
C GLY A 526 -3.92 -50.19 -9.52
N HIS A 527 -4.63 -51.09 -8.82
CA HIS A 527 -5.18 -50.85 -7.47
C HIS A 527 -4.17 -51.08 -6.32
N GLY A 528 -2.94 -51.43 -6.68
CA GLY A 528 -1.83 -51.76 -5.80
C GLY A 528 -0.65 -52.22 -6.66
N VAL A 529 0.42 -52.72 -6.04
CA VAL A 529 1.62 -53.25 -6.72
C VAL A 529 1.67 -54.77 -6.56
N CYS A 530 2.00 -55.52 -7.60
CA CYS A 530 2.10 -56.98 -7.56
C CYS A 530 3.34 -57.49 -8.31
N ARG A 531 4.02 -58.51 -7.78
CA ARG A 531 5.21 -59.13 -8.38
C ARG A 531 4.91 -60.50 -8.96
N PHE A 532 5.44 -60.77 -10.15
CA PHE A 532 5.59 -62.08 -10.77
C PHE A 532 7.08 -62.45 -10.82
N PRO A 533 7.54 -63.47 -10.10
CA PRO A 533 8.93 -63.92 -10.18
C PRO A 533 9.38 -64.29 -11.60
N SER A 534 10.68 -64.11 -11.91
CA SER A 534 11.20 -64.48 -13.24
C SER A 534 11.11 -66.00 -13.51
N VAL A 535 11.17 -66.81 -12.44
CA VAL A 535 11.14 -68.29 -12.49
C VAL A 535 9.72 -68.85 -12.46
N PHE A 536 8.82 -68.23 -11.69
CA PHE A 536 7.44 -68.68 -11.49
C PHE A 536 6.47 -67.64 -12.03
N LYS A 537 5.66 -68.01 -13.04
CA LYS A 537 4.71 -67.08 -13.67
C LYS A 537 3.41 -66.88 -12.86
N GLU A 538 3.39 -67.29 -11.59
CA GLU A 538 2.34 -66.96 -10.62
C GLU A 538 2.82 -65.85 -9.70
N PRO A 539 1.96 -64.89 -9.30
CA PRO A 539 2.40 -63.76 -8.50
C PRO A 539 2.50 -64.09 -7.00
N ASP A 540 3.58 -63.62 -6.37
CA ASP A 540 3.99 -64.04 -5.02
C ASP A 540 3.97 -62.93 -3.96
N LEU A 541 3.81 -61.67 -4.37
CA LEU A 541 3.78 -60.50 -3.48
C LEU A 541 2.79 -59.45 -3.99
N TYR A 542 2.03 -58.85 -3.07
CA TYR A 542 1.15 -57.70 -3.33
C TYR A 542 1.29 -56.64 -2.24
N LEU A 543 1.19 -55.37 -2.61
CA LEU A 543 1.28 -54.19 -1.73
C LEU A 543 0.10 -53.25 -2.00
N ASP A 544 -0.71 -52.96 -0.97
CA ASP A 544 -1.87 -52.06 -1.01
C ASP A 544 -1.59 -50.68 -0.38
N SER A 545 -0.41 -50.50 0.22
CA SER A 545 -0.06 -49.35 1.05
C SER A 545 1.45 -49.23 1.27
N PHE A 546 1.86 -48.01 1.61
CA PHE A 546 3.18 -47.59 2.08
C PHE A 546 3.01 -46.61 3.26
N PRO A 547 4.08 -46.21 3.98
CA PRO A 547 3.98 -45.17 5.00
C PRO A 547 3.27 -43.91 4.47
N SER A 548 2.26 -43.44 5.21
CA SER A 548 1.41 -42.28 4.84
C SER A 548 0.60 -42.37 3.52
N ILE A 549 0.73 -43.44 2.72
CA ILE A 549 -0.01 -43.62 1.46
C ILE A 549 -0.72 -44.96 1.44
N ARG A 550 -2.05 -44.94 1.34
CA ARG A 550 -2.85 -46.12 0.96
C ARG A 550 -3.16 -46.05 -0.54
N PHE A 551 -3.41 -47.20 -1.17
CA PHE A 551 -3.92 -47.28 -2.54
C PHE A 551 -5.42 -47.65 -2.56
N PRO A 552 -6.31 -46.66 -2.73
CA PRO A 552 -7.67 -46.91 -3.16
C PRO A 552 -7.73 -47.43 -4.61
N ARG A 553 -8.96 -47.62 -5.11
CA ARG A 553 -9.22 -48.27 -6.39
C ARG A 553 -8.75 -47.40 -7.57
N ARG A 554 -7.71 -47.89 -8.27
CA ARG A 554 -7.11 -47.37 -9.53
C ARG A 554 -6.05 -46.28 -9.37
N ASP A 555 -5.45 -46.14 -8.20
CA ASP A 555 -4.61 -44.97 -7.89
C ASP A 555 -3.14 -45.05 -8.32
N ILE A 556 -2.60 -46.19 -8.75
CA ILE A 556 -1.25 -46.22 -9.34
C ILE A 556 -1.35 -46.06 -10.87
N SER A 557 -0.69 -45.04 -11.42
CA SER A 557 -0.67 -44.75 -12.86
C SER A 557 0.48 -45.43 -13.60
N CYS A 558 1.69 -45.39 -13.03
CA CYS A 558 2.92 -45.86 -13.66
C CYS A 558 3.93 -46.41 -12.64
N ILE A 559 4.87 -47.22 -13.13
CA ILE A 559 5.95 -47.86 -12.36
C ILE A 559 7.23 -47.90 -13.18
N ALA A 560 8.38 -47.70 -12.54
CA ALA A 560 9.70 -47.90 -13.11
C ALA A 560 10.72 -48.33 -12.04
N PHE A 561 11.80 -48.99 -12.45
CA PHE A 561 12.98 -49.27 -11.62
C PHE A 561 14.18 -48.49 -12.13
N ASN A 562 15.00 -47.96 -11.22
CA ASN A 562 16.29 -47.38 -11.57
C ASN A 562 17.40 -48.46 -11.62
N LYS A 563 18.67 -48.06 -11.81
CA LYS A 563 19.82 -48.99 -11.90
C LYS A 563 20.15 -49.75 -10.59
N ASP A 564 19.57 -49.32 -9.46
CA ASP A 564 19.87 -49.81 -8.10
C ASP A 564 18.76 -50.72 -7.52
N ASP A 565 17.74 -51.02 -8.33
CA ASP A 565 16.45 -51.65 -7.97
C ASP A 565 15.54 -50.81 -7.06
N LEU A 566 15.72 -49.48 -7.01
CA LEU A 566 14.77 -48.59 -6.34
C LEU A 566 13.49 -48.50 -7.19
N MET A 567 12.35 -48.89 -6.61
CA MET A 567 11.04 -48.85 -7.27
C MET A 567 10.47 -47.43 -7.18
N TRP A 568 10.05 -46.88 -8.31
CA TRP A 568 9.37 -45.59 -8.44
C TRP A 568 7.92 -45.78 -8.90
N LEU A 569 7.00 -45.05 -8.29
CA LEU A 569 5.55 -45.19 -8.48
C LEU A 569 4.88 -43.82 -8.64
N GLY A 570 4.09 -43.67 -9.70
CA GLY A 570 3.18 -42.53 -9.85
C GLY A 570 1.85 -42.81 -9.17
N VAL A 571 1.46 -41.96 -8.20
CA VAL A 571 0.22 -42.11 -7.42
C VAL A 571 -0.74 -40.96 -7.77
N ASN A 572 -1.93 -41.30 -8.25
CA ASN A 572 -2.94 -40.34 -8.70
C ASN A 572 -3.35 -39.41 -7.56
N ASN A 573 -3.27 -38.11 -7.81
CA ASN A 573 -3.53 -37.02 -6.85
C ASN A 573 -2.63 -37.03 -5.60
N ASN A 574 -1.64 -37.91 -5.52
CA ASN A 574 -0.74 -38.04 -4.36
C ASN A 574 0.75 -38.12 -4.77
N GLY A 575 1.10 -37.61 -5.94
CA GLY A 575 2.48 -37.35 -6.35
C GLY A 575 3.30 -38.61 -6.66
N LEU A 576 4.61 -38.50 -6.44
CA LEU A 576 5.60 -39.51 -6.76
C LEU A 576 6.08 -40.19 -5.47
N ALA A 577 6.16 -41.51 -5.47
CA ALA A 577 6.74 -42.28 -4.39
C ALA A 577 7.95 -43.11 -4.86
N SER A 578 8.92 -43.31 -3.97
CA SER A 578 9.93 -44.35 -4.12
C SER A 578 9.95 -45.30 -2.93
N TYR A 579 10.31 -46.55 -3.19
CA TYR A 579 10.40 -47.60 -2.19
C TYR A 579 11.56 -48.54 -2.48
N ASP A 580 12.50 -48.66 -1.53
CA ASP A 580 13.57 -49.66 -1.58
C ASP A 580 13.08 -50.97 -0.95
N LEU A 581 13.03 -52.03 -1.76
CA LEU A 581 12.65 -53.38 -1.33
C LEU A 581 13.63 -54.00 -0.31
N LYS A 582 14.88 -53.51 -0.24
CA LYS A 582 15.96 -54.04 0.63
C LYS A 582 15.91 -53.39 2.02
N SER A 583 16.01 -52.07 2.11
CA SER A 583 15.95 -51.32 3.40
C SER A 583 14.54 -51.02 3.90
N LYS A 584 13.51 -51.13 3.04
CA LYS A 584 12.15 -50.62 3.26
C LYS A 584 12.08 -49.09 3.43
N ALA A 585 13.12 -48.36 3.03
CA ALA A 585 13.07 -46.91 2.95
C ALA A 585 12.00 -46.47 1.94
N PHE A 586 11.30 -45.39 2.29
CA PHE A 586 10.20 -44.83 1.53
C PHE A 586 10.37 -43.31 1.46
N HIS A 587 10.25 -42.75 0.26
CA HIS A 587 10.25 -41.30 0.04
C HIS A 587 9.02 -40.90 -0.77
N HIS A 588 8.48 -39.73 -0.46
CA HIS A 588 7.28 -39.17 -1.07
C HIS A 588 7.58 -37.75 -1.52
N PHE A 589 7.16 -37.41 -2.74
CA PHE A 589 7.37 -36.12 -3.37
C PHE A 589 6.07 -35.60 -3.95
N THR A 590 5.80 -34.32 -3.71
CA THR A 590 4.56 -33.61 -4.03
C THR A 590 4.84 -32.30 -4.77
N SER A 591 3.79 -31.55 -5.08
CA SER A 591 3.88 -30.17 -5.55
C SER A 591 4.63 -29.23 -4.61
N ASN A 592 4.70 -29.55 -3.31
CA ASN A 592 5.47 -28.76 -2.32
C ASN A 592 6.98 -28.98 -2.46
N ASP A 593 7.38 -30.10 -3.05
CA ASP A 593 8.77 -30.52 -3.24
C ASP A 593 9.32 -30.15 -4.64
N GLY A 594 8.47 -29.54 -5.49
CA GLY A 594 8.83 -28.99 -6.81
C GLY A 594 8.13 -29.64 -8.01
N LEU A 595 7.24 -30.63 -7.82
CA LEU A 595 6.43 -31.18 -8.92
C LEU A 595 5.43 -30.14 -9.46
N PRO A 596 5.13 -30.12 -10.78
CA PRO A 596 4.08 -29.24 -11.33
C PRO A 596 2.69 -29.55 -10.75
N ASP A 597 2.35 -30.84 -10.59
CA ASP A 597 1.17 -31.30 -9.85
C ASP A 597 1.34 -32.74 -9.32
N ASN A 598 0.37 -33.17 -8.50
CA ASN A 598 0.35 -34.47 -7.83
C ASN A 598 -0.28 -35.60 -8.68
N TYR A 599 -0.55 -35.42 -9.98
CA TYR A 599 -1.16 -36.41 -10.87
C TYR A 599 -0.17 -36.90 -11.92
N ILE A 600 0.74 -37.76 -11.47
CA ILE A 600 1.78 -38.38 -12.31
C ILE A 600 1.14 -39.18 -13.46
N LYS A 601 1.55 -38.88 -14.70
CA LYS A 601 1.12 -39.57 -15.93
C LYS A 601 2.10 -40.65 -16.36
N ALA A 602 3.39 -40.35 -16.30
CA ALA A 602 4.48 -41.20 -16.77
C ALA A 602 5.75 -40.92 -15.97
N ILE A 603 6.62 -41.91 -15.86
CA ILE A 603 7.98 -41.76 -15.34
C ILE A 603 8.97 -42.52 -16.23
N TYR A 604 10.20 -42.03 -16.36
CA TYR A 604 11.25 -42.66 -17.16
C TYR A 604 12.65 -42.37 -16.59
N PRO A 605 13.36 -43.39 -16.07
CA PRO A 605 14.71 -43.21 -15.53
C PRO A 605 15.76 -43.15 -16.65
N ILE A 606 16.67 -42.18 -16.56
CA ILE A 606 17.87 -42.05 -17.41
C ILE A 606 19.06 -41.81 -16.48
N ASP A 607 19.93 -42.81 -16.36
CA ASP A 607 21.10 -42.81 -15.47
C ASP A 607 20.77 -42.41 -14.02
N SER A 608 21.29 -41.28 -13.52
CA SER A 608 21.04 -40.75 -12.17
C SER A 608 19.85 -39.79 -12.10
N LYS A 609 18.95 -39.82 -13.09
CA LYS A 609 17.86 -38.86 -13.28
C LYS A 609 16.54 -39.61 -13.52
N LEU A 610 15.43 -39.08 -13.00
CA LEU A 610 14.09 -39.60 -13.27
C LEU A 610 13.23 -38.51 -13.92
N TRP A 611 12.88 -38.70 -15.18
CA TRP A 611 11.92 -37.84 -15.89
C TRP A 611 10.50 -38.19 -15.48
N ILE A 612 9.69 -37.16 -15.25
CA ILE A 612 8.35 -37.26 -14.68
C ILE A 612 7.41 -36.42 -15.54
N ALA A 613 6.34 -37.02 -16.04
CA ALA A 613 5.21 -36.29 -16.62
C ALA A 613 4.09 -36.20 -15.57
N THR A 614 3.54 -35.01 -15.41
CA THR A 614 2.39 -34.71 -14.53
C THR A 614 1.20 -34.27 -15.40
N ALA A 615 0.04 -33.92 -14.84
CA ALA A 615 -1.10 -33.50 -15.67
C ALA A 615 -0.88 -32.14 -16.36
N THR A 616 -0.08 -31.25 -15.75
CA THR A 616 0.13 -29.85 -16.16
C THR A 616 1.51 -29.57 -16.74
N GLY A 617 2.51 -30.43 -16.51
CA GLY A 617 3.86 -30.20 -17.02
C GLY A 617 4.81 -31.40 -16.87
N ILE A 618 6.10 -31.14 -17.11
CA ILE A 618 7.17 -32.13 -16.99
C ILE A 618 8.13 -31.70 -15.88
N ALA A 619 8.73 -32.67 -15.20
CA ALA A 619 9.79 -32.46 -14.23
C ALA A 619 10.91 -33.49 -14.36
N LEU A 620 12.04 -33.18 -13.76
CA LEU A 620 13.14 -34.10 -13.52
C LEU A 620 13.43 -34.15 -12.02
N LEU A 621 13.57 -35.35 -11.47
CA LEU A 621 14.16 -35.60 -10.16
C LEU A 621 15.61 -36.06 -10.34
N ASP A 622 16.56 -35.37 -9.72
CA ASP A 622 17.94 -35.82 -9.60
C ASP A 622 18.07 -36.84 -8.45
N LEU A 623 18.49 -38.07 -8.77
CA LEU A 623 18.48 -39.19 -7.82
C LEU A 623 19.64 -39.16 -6.81
N GLY A 624 20.64 -38.31 -7.02
CA GLY A 624 21.76 -38.14 -6.08
C GLY A 624 21.50 -37.10 -5.00
N SER A 625 20.70 -36.08 -5.31
CA SER A 625 20.42 -34.94 -4.43
C SER A 625 18.95 -34.81 -4.01
N ASN A 626 18.06 -35.63 -4.57
CA ASN A 626 16.60 -35.59 -4.41
C ASN A 626 15.93 -34.24 -4.79
N ASN A 627 16.62 -33.38 -5.55
CA ASN A 627 16.06 -32.12 -6.03
C ASN A 627 15.16 -32.33 -7.25
N ILE A 628 13.98 -31.70 -7.23
CA ILE A 628 13.07 -31.66 -8.39
C ILE A 628 13.24 -30.34 -9.14
N SER A 629 13.42 -30.45 -10.46
CA SER A 629 13.38 -29.35 -11.42
C SER A 629 12.16 -29.50 -12.32
N SER A 630 11.19 -28.61 -12.19
CA SER A 630 10.01 -28.54 -13.07
C SER A 630 10.26 -27.63 -14.29
N PHE A 631 9.62 -27.97 -15.42
CA PHE A 631 9.73 -27.27 -16.70
C PHE A 631 8.38 -26.73 -17.16
N SER A 632 8.42 -25.61 -17.87
CA SER A 632 7.26 -24.76 -18.17
C SER A 632 7.19 -24.37 -19.66
N SER A 633 6.18 -23.58 -20.05
CA SER A 633 6.16 -22.97 -21.39
C SER A 633 7.35 -22.05 -21.66
N ASP A 634 7.95 -21.46 -20.62
CA ASP A 634 9.15 -20.63 -20.71
C ASP A 634 10.41 -21.47 -21.05
N ASP A 635 10.31 -22.80 -20.98
CA ASP A 635 11.33 -23.77 -21.40
C ASP A 635 11.00 -24.40 -22.79
N GLY A 636 9.90 -23.99 -23.42
CA GLY A 636 9.49 -24.42 -24.77
C GLY A 636 8.39 -25.50 -24.83
N PHE A 637 7.84 -25.93 -23.69
CA PHE A 637 6.72 -26.88 -23.64
C PHE A 637 5.36 -26.23 -23.95
N SER A 638 4.36 -27.04 -24.34
CA SER A 638 2.99 -26.57 -24.49
C SER A 638 2.35 -26.24 -23.13
N GLN A 639 1.47 -25.23 -23.08
CA GLN A 639 0.68 -24.87 -21.90
C GLN A 639 -0.51 -25.83 -21.66
N LEU A 640 -0.83 -26.69 -22.63
CA LEU A 640 -1.89 -27.68 -22.50
C LEU A 640 -1.39 -28.89 -21.72
N GLY A 641 -2.29 -29.63 -21.07
CA GLY A 641 -1.90 -30.74 -20.19
C GLY A 641 -1.22 -31.90 -20.91
N VAL A 642 -0.34 -32.60 -20.21
CA VAL A 642 0.32 -33.82 -20.71
C VAL A 642 -0.70 -34.96 -20.73
N SER A 643 -0.82 -35.63 -21.87
CA SER A 643 -1.81 -36.68 -22.10
C SER A 643 -1.23 -38.09 -22.12
N SER A 644 0.03 -38.24 -22.53
CA SER A 644 0.66 -39.55 -22.68
C SER A 644 0.97 -40.20 -21.33
N THR A 645 0.71 -41.51 -21.24
CA THR A 645 0.97 -42.32 -20.03
C THR A 645 2.34 -42.97 -20.00
N GLN A 646 3.16 -42.77 -21.04
CA GLN A 646 4.56 -43.19 -21.11
C GLN A 646 5.38 -42.20 -21.93
N PHE A 647 6.63 -41.97 -21.54
CA PHE A 647 7.65 -41.39 -22.41
C PHE A 647 8.15 -42.43 -23.41
N CYS A 648 8.65 -41.99 -24.57
CA CYS A 648 9.47 -42.80 -25.46
C CYS A 648 10.86 -42.17 -25.56
N TYR A 649 11.92 -42.95 -25.34
CA TYR A 649 13.31 -42.49 -25.40
C TYR A 649 14.03 -43.10 -26.59
N ASP A 650 14.60 -42.27 -27.46
CA ASP A 650 15.51 -42.67 -28.53
C ASP A 650 16.96 -42.45 -28.07
N SER A 651 17.56 -43.48 -27.48
CA SER A 651 18.93 -43.45 -26.95
C SER A 651 20.00 -43.36 -28.04
N ALA A 652 19.67 -43.55 -29.32
CA ALA A 652 20.62 -43.36 -30.43
C ALA A 652 20.69 -41.90 -30.90
N ALA A 653 19.67 -41.09 -30.59
CA ALA A 653 19.60 -39.67 -30.94
C ALA A 653 19.52 -38.73 -29.71
N ASN A 654 19.58 -39.28 -28.49
CA ASN A 654 19.36 -38.62 -27.20
C ASN A 654 18.07 -37.76 -27.14
N TYR A 655 16.94 -38.29 -27.63
CA TYR A 655 15.64 -37.58 -27.55
C TYR A 655 14.63 -38.32 -26.71
N LEU A 656 14.05 -37.63 -25.72
CA LEU A 656 12.79 -38.00 -25.09
C LEU A 656 11.61 -37.44 -25.92
N TYR A 657 10.57 -38.24 -26.04
CA TYR A 657 9.31 -37.92 -26.73
C TYR A 657 8.14 -38.05 -25.75
N CYS A 658 7.26 -37.06 -25.73
CA CYS A 658 6.09 -36.98 -24.85
C CYS A 658 4.86 -36.49 -25.62
N GLY A 659 3.68 -37.04 -25.29
CA GLY A 659 2.40 -36.63 -25.86
C GLY A 659 1.69 -35.62 -24.96
N PHE A 660 1.46 -34.43 -25.49
CA PHE A 660 0.58 -33.42 -24.92
C PHE A 660 -0.82 -33.56 -25.56
N THR A 661 -1.83 -32.91 -24.98
CA THR A 661 -3.24 -33.08 -25.35
C THR A 661 -3.49 -33.08 -26.87
N ASP A 662 -2.87 -32.15 -27.59
CA ASP A 662 -2.99 -31.90 -29.03
C ASP A 662 -1.63 -31.78 -29.75
N HIS A 663 -0.50 -31.98 -29.05
CA HIS A 663 0.87 -31.81 -29.57
C HIS A 663 1.75 -33.04 -29.29
N ILE A 664 2.61 -33.40 -30.24
CA ILE A 664 3.78 -34.25 -29.98
C ILE A 664 4.95 -33.34 -29.64
N VAL A 665 5.65 -33.67 -28.55
CA VAL A 665 6.83 -32.94 -28.09
C VAL A 665 8.04 -33.89 -28.09
N ARG A 666 9.20 -33.40 -28.54
CA ARG A 666 10.52 -34.02 -28.30
C ARG A 666 11.47 -33.03 -27.63
N PHE A 667 12.42 -33.54 -26.85
CA PHE A 667 13.50 -32.75 -26.26
C PHE A 667 14.73 -33.60 -25.98
N ASP A 668 15.92 -32.99 -26.01
CA ASP A 668 17.14 -33.62 -25.52
C ASP A 668 17.19 -33.45 -23.98
N PRO A 669 17.29 -34.53 -23.19
CA PRO A 669 17.20 -34.47 -21.73
C PRO A 669 18.37 -33.73 -21.07
N ASP A 670 19.55 -33.72 -21.69
CA ASP A 670 20.72 -33.06 -21.14
C ASP A 670 20.73 -31.57 -21.51
N SER A 671 20.24 -31.22 -22.70
CA SER A 671 20.10 -29.83 -23.16
C SER A 671 19.15 -28.99 -22.28
N LEU A 672 18.12 -29.59 -21.68
CA LEU A 672 17.24 -28.90 -20.74
C LEU A 672 17.89 -28.59 -19.38
N LEU A 673 19.02 -29.22 -19.05
CA LEU A 673 19.62 -29.16 -17.71
C LEU A 673 20.66 -28.08 -17.52
N PHE A 674 20.86 -27.20 -18.50
CA PHE A 674 21.56 -25.94 -18.25
C PHE A 674 20.79 -25.13 -17.20
N ALA A 675 21.41 -24.90 -16.05
CA ALA A 675 20.85 -24.05 -15.01
C ALA A 675 20.63 -22.64 -15.58
N LYS A 676 19.40 -22.12 -15.49
CA LYS A 676 19.13 -20.73 -15.86
C LYS A 676 19.94 -19.84 -14.92
N SER A 677 20.62 -18.81 -15.45
CA SER A 677 21.27 -17.82 -14.60
C SER A 677 20.24 -17.20 -13.64
N PRO A 678 20.52 -17.09 -12.33
CA PRO A 678 19.60 -16.46 -11.41
C PRO A 678 19.34 -15.00 -11.84
N PRO A 679 18.10 -14.49 -11.73
CA PRO A 679 17.78 -13.10 -12.05
C PRO A 679 18.52 -12.13 -11.11
N THR A 680 18.81 -10.89 -11.53
CA THR A 680 19.41 -9.91 -10.61
C THR A 680 18.39 -9.55 -9.55
N PHE A 681 18.65 -9.90 -8.29
CA PHE A 681 17.85 -9.43 -7.15
C PHE A 681 18.52 -8.23 -6.49
N LEU A 682 17.73 -7.21 -6.18
CA LEU A 682 18.18 -6.00 -5.50
C LEU A 682 17.02 -5.36 -4.71
N ILE A 683 17.38 -4.47 -3.79
CA ILE A 683 16.43 -3.55 -3.14
C ILE A 683 16.56 -2.25 -3.92
N GLU A 684 15.51 -1.82 -4.61
CA GLU A 684 15.56 -0.60 -5.43
C GLU A 684 15.58 0.65 -4.57
N GLY A 685 14.77 0.68 -3.51
CA GLY A 685 14.62 1.89 -2.71
C GLY A 685 13.91 1.66 -1.39
N VAL A 686 13.98 2.69 -0.55
CA VAL A 686 13.12 2.85 0.61
C VAL A 686 12.34 4.15 0.48
N HIS A 687 11.04 4.08 0.74
CA HIS A 687 10.10 5.19 0.68
C HIS A 687 9.49 5.43 2.05
N PHE A 688 9.05 6.67 2.30
CA PHE A 688 8.39 7.07 3.53
C PHE A 688 7.03 7.70 3.20
N LEU A 689 6.04 7.48 4.05
CA LEU A 689 4.69 8.00 3.81
C LEU A 689 4.70 9.54 3.70
N ASN A 690 4.07 10.06 2.64
CA ASN A 690 4.03 11.48 2.28
C ASN A 690 5.38 12.13 1.91
N ASP A 691 6.40 11.34 1.55
CA ASP A 691 7.69 11.84 1.05
C ASP A 691 7.95 11.36 -0.39
N SER A 692 8.38 12.27 -1.26
CA SER A 692 8.73 11.96 -2.66
C SER A 692 10.18 11.51 -2.85
N THR A 693 11.00 11.51 -1.80
CA THR A 693 12.42 11.10 -1.89
C THR A 693 12.59 9.58 -1.92
N TYR A 694 13.16 9.09 -3.02
CA TYR A 694 13.56 7.69 -3.21
C TYR A 694 14.94 7.47 -2.57
N TYR A 695 15.01 6.73 -1.45
CA TYR A 695 16.29 6.37 -0.85
C TYR A 695 16.84 5.07 -1.44
N TYR A 696 17.64 5.20 -2.49
CA TYR A 696 18.47 4.10 -3.02
C TYR A 696 19.47 3.65 -1.92
N PRO A 697 19.40 2.39 -1.44
CA PRO A 697 20.00 2.05 -0.16
C PRO A 697 21.52 1.82 -0.22
N THR A 698 22.23 2.43 0.73
CA THR A 698 23.38 1.74 1.33
C THR A 698 22.85 0.69 2.31
N GLN A 699 23.68 -0.29 2.71
CA GLN A 699 23.25 -1.39 3.60
C GLN A 699 22.65 -0.93 4.94
N ASN A 700 22.90 0.31 5.37
CA ASN A 700 22.38 0.88 6.61
C ASN A 700 21.69 2.23 6.32
N ILE A 701 20.43 2.39 6.69
CA ILE A 701 19.70 3.67 6.66
C ILE A 701 19.38 4.08 8.10
N THR A 702 19.53 5.37 8.42
CA THR A 702 19.10 5.95 9.70
C THR A 702 18.01 6.98 9.44
N VAL A 703 16.88 6.88 10.16
CA VAL A 703 15.69 7.72 9.94
C VAL A 703 15.21 8.40 11.23
N PRO A 704 14.56 9.57 11.15
CA PRO A 704 13.90 10.19 12.29
C PRO A 704 12.68 9.39 12.77
N TYR A 705 12.34 9.52 14.05
CA TYR A 705 11.19 8.82 14.69
C TYR A 705 9.83 9.01 14.00
N TYR A 706 9.66 10.07 13.20
CA TYR A 706 8.43 10.42 12.51
C TYR A 706 8.36 9.91 11.05
N LYS A 707 9.44 9.29 10.55
CA LYS A 707 9.46 8.57 9.26
C LYS A 707 9.43 7.06 9.53
N ASN A 708 8.39 6.60 10.23
CA ASN A 708 8.28 5.22 10.71
C ASN A 708 7.21 4.36 10.01
N ASP A 709 6.47 4.95 9.06
CA ASP A 709 5.83 4.24 7.95
C ASP A 709 6.84 4.12 6.81
N ILE A 710 7.24 2.89 6.48
CA ILE A 710 8.40 2.58 5.62
C ILE A 710 8.03 1.51 4.60
N THR A 711 8.16 1.83 3.31
CA THR A 711 8.01 0.87 2.21
C THR A 711 9.38 0.55 1.61
N VAL A 712 9.76 -0.73 1.62
CA VAL A 712 11.00 -1.22 0.99
C VAL A 712 10.66 -1.81 -0.39
N GLN A 713 11.06 -1.12 -1.45
CA GLN A 713 10.86 -1.55 -2.83
C GLN A 713 11.95 -2.53 -3.26
N LEU A 714 11.54 -3.64 -3.86
CA LEU A 714 12.39 -4.71 -4.38
C LEU A 714 12.39 -4.66 -5.91
N GLY A 715 13.53 -5.00 -6.51
CA GLY A 715 13.71 -5.12 -7.95
C GLY A 715 14.19 -6.51 -8.33
N THR A 716 13.57 -7.10 -9.35
CA THR A 716 13.96 -8.40 -9.91
C THR A 716 14.15 -8.31 -11.41
N ILE A 717 15.39 -8.22 -11.87
CA ILE A 717 15.70 -8.19 -13.30
C ILE A 717 15.74 -9.63 -13.81
N ASN A 718 14.63 -10.11 -14.36
CA ASN A 718 14.51 -11.47 -14.91
C ASN A 718 14.20 -11.45 -16.40
N TYR A 719 15.00 -12.22 -17.13
CA TYR A 719 15.02 -12.25 -18.58
C TYR A 719 14.63 -13.60 -19.19
N ASN A 720 14.42 -14.65 -18.36
CA ASN A 720 14.35 -16.06 -18.78
C ASN A 720 13.40 -16.97 -17.96
N ASP A 721 12.84 -16.53 -16.82
CA ASP A 721 12.11 -17.43 -15.90
C ASP A 721 11.03 -16.70 -15.06
N VAL A 722 10.33 -15.74 -15.67
CA VAL A 722 9.53 -14.72 -14.94
C VAL A 722 8.40 -15.36 -14.11
N ASN A 723 7.75 -16.40 -14.62
CA ASN A 723 6.58 -17.01 -13.99
C ASN A 723 6.90 -17.85 -12.74
N ASN A 724 8.14 -18.32 -12.63
CA ASN A 724 8.58 -19.25 -11.58
C ASN A 724 9.18 -18.55 -10.35
N GLN A 725 9.40 -17.23 -10.40
CA GLN A 725 9.92 -16.44 -9.28
C GLN A 725 8.94 -16.39 -8.10
N ARG A 726 9.45 -16.56 -6.88
CA ARG A 726 8.74 -16.31 -5.63
C ARG A 726 9.61 -15.46 -4.72
N ILE A 727 8.99 -14.52 -4.01
CA ILE A 727 9.66 -13.67 -3.02
C ILE A 727 9.11 -14.02 -1.64
N SER A 728 9.97 -13.96 -0.63
CA SER A 728 9.59 -13.94 0.78
C SER A 728 10.41 -12.89 1.52
N TYR A 729 9.96 -12.45 2.69
CA TYR A 729 10.70 -11.51 3.53
C TYR A 729 10.59 -11.88 5.02
N ARG A 730 11.45 -11.28 5.84
CA ARG A 730 11.41 -11.35 7.30
C ARG A 730 12.14 -10.18 7.94
N VAL A 731 11.96 -10.00 9.25
CA VAL A 731 12.77 -9.10 10.07
C VAL A 731 13.61 -9.95 11.01
N ALA A 732 14.91 -10.06 10.74
CA ALA A 732 15.76 -11.08 11.39
C ALA A 732 15.96 -10.88 12.91
N ASN A 733 15.62 -9.70 13.43
CA ASN A 733 15.73 -9.30 14.84
C ASN A 733 14.36 -9.16 15.54
N ALA A 734 13.28 -9.70 14.96
CA ALA A 734 11.96 -9.77 15.58
C ALA A 734 11.75 -11.09 16.33
N ASP A 735 10.73 -11.16 17.20
CA ASP A 735 10.38 -12.36 17.97
C ASP A 735 9.97 -13.56 17.08
N ASP A 736 9.52 -13.29 15.84
CA ASP A 736 9.31 -14.28 14.79
C ASP A 736 10.35 -14.10 13.66
N ASN A 737 11.13 -15.16 13.41
CA ASN A 737 12.19 -15.20 12.39
C ASN A 737 11.79 -16.05 11.16
N SER A 738 10.49 -16.36 11.02
CA SER A 738 9.91 -17.08 9.89
C SER A 738 9.94 -16.26 8.59
N TRP A 739 9.93 -16.96 7.45
CA TRP A 739 9.85 -16.32 6.13
C TRP A 739 8.38 -16.13 5.72
N GLN A 740 7.95 -14.87 5.59
CA GLN A 740 6.62 -14.49 5.14
C GLN A 740 6.59 -14.39 3.60
N PRO A 741 5.63 -15.02 2.88
CA PRO A 741 5.55 -14.95 1.43
C PRO A 741 5.15 -13.54 0.96
N LEU A 742 5.70 -13.11 -0.19
CA LEU A 742 5.42 -11.80 -0.79
C LEU A 742 4.94 -11.97 -2.23
N SER A 743 3.73 -11.49 -2.50
CA SER A 743 3.10 -11.51 -3.84
C SER A 743 3.39 -10.27 -4.68
N GLY A 744 3.95 -9.22 -4.06
CA GLY A 744 4.25 -7.93 -4.67
C GLY A 744 5.75 -7.66 -4.81
N ASP A 745 6.07 -6.47 -5.30
CA ASP A 745 7.41 -5.93 -5.48
C ASP A 745 7.88 -5.04 -4.31
N HIS A 746 7.12 -4.94 -3.23
CA HIS A 746 7.42 -4.05 -2.10
C HIS A 746 6.96 -4.63 -0.76
N ILE A 747 7.67 -4.28 0.32
CA ILE A 747 7.37 -4.67 1.70
C ILE A 747 6.94 -3.41 2.47
N ASN A 748 5.73 -3.42 3.05
CA ASN A 748 5.21 -2.28 3.82
C ASN A 748 5.34 -2.54 5.33
N PHE A 749 5.97 -1.62 6.05
CA PHE A 749 6.00 -1.58 7.51
C PHE A 749 5.34 -0.29 8.00
N ASN A 750 4.28 -0.42 8.79
CA ASN A 750 3.53 0.73 9.28
C ASN A 750 3.82 0.99 10.76
N ASN A 751 3.97 2.26 11.14
CA ASN A 751 4.17 2.75 12.50
C ASN A 751 5.22 1.98 13.34
N LEU A 752 6.40 1.73 12.76
CA LEU A 752 7.48 1.02 13.46
C LEU A 752 7.95 1.82 14.71
N PRO A 753 8.18 1.18 15.87
CA PRO A 753 8.77 1.86 17.02
C PRO A 753 10.27 2.18 16.79
N PRO A 754 10.86 3.14 17.54
CA PRO A 754 12.30 3.38 17.51
C PRO A 754 13.11 2.11 17.84
N GLY A 755 14.07 1.75 16.99
CA GLY A 755 14.76 0.46 17.02
C GLY A 755 15.64 0.23 15.78
N ASN A 756 16.29 -0.94 15.71
CA ASN A 756 17.13 -1.34 14.58
C ASN A 756 16.57 -2.60 13.90
N TYR A 757 16.14 -2.47 12.65
CA TYR A 757 15.44 -3.51 11.90
C TYR A 757 16.32 -4.04 10.76
N GLN A 758 16.74 -5.30 10.85
CA GLN A 758 17.39 -6.02 9.75
C GLN A 758 16.30 -6.66 8.89
N VAL A 759 15.85 -5.96 7.85
CA VAL A 759 14.87 -6.46 6.88
C VAL A 759 15.63 -7.33 5.87
N GLN A 760 15.24 -8.60 5.78
CA GLN A 760 15.78 -9.53 4.78
C GLN A 760 14.68 -9.90 3.79
N ALA A 761 14.98 -9.82 2.50
CA ALA A 761 14.15 -10.33 1.42
C ALA A 761 14.87 -11.50 0.72
N LYS A 762 14.11 -12.49 0.26
CA LYS A 762 14.60 -13.71 -0.37
C LYS A 762 13.87 -13.95 -1.68
N LEU A 763 14.61 -14.04 -2.78
CA LEU A 763 14.12 -14.42 -4.10
C LEU A 763 14.53 -15.86 -4.40
N PHE A 764 13.57 -16.72 -4.76
CA PHE A 764 13.79 -18.12 -5.06
C PHE A 764 12.90 -18.59 -6.23
N ALA A 765 13.22 -19.77 -6.78
CA ALA A 765 12.50 -20.36 -7.90
C ALA A 765 11.56 -21.46 -7.39
N ALA A 766 10.27 -21.42 -7.73
CA ALA A 766 9.31 -22.47 -7.36
C ALA A 766 9.67 -23.85 -7.97
N ASN A 767 10.47 -23.85 -9.03
CA ASN A 767 10.99 -25.01 -9.74
C ASN A 767 12.44 -25.39 -9.35
N ASN A 768 13.03 -24.71 -8.35
CA ASN A 768 14.42 -24.85 -7.91
C ASN A 768 15.51 -24.74 -9.01
N ARG A 769 15.21 -24.16 -10.18
CA ARG A 769 16.11 -24.11 -11.35
C ARG A 769 17.35 -23.21 -11.17
N TRP A 770 17.37 -22.37 -10.13
CA TRP A 770 18.50 -21.51 -9.75
C TRP A 770 18.51 -21.27 -8.23
N ARG A 771 19.70 -20.99 -7.68
CA ARG A 771 19.92 -20.82 -6.23
C ARG A 771 19.19 -19.60 -5.69
N GLU A 772 18.56 -19.75 -4.52
CA GLU A 772 17.94 -18.62 -3.82
C GLU A 772 18.95 -17.50 -3.50
N GLN A 773 18.45 -16.27 -3.51
CA GLN A 773 19.22 -15.07 -3.24
C GLN A 773 18.57 -14.29 -2.10
N ILE A 774 19.36 -13.97 -1.07
CA ILE A 774 18.96 -13.05 -0.01
C ILE A 774 19.54 -11.66 -0.31
N ARG A 775 18.76 -10.63 0.00
CA ARG A 775 19.18 -9.22 0.10
C ARG A 775 18.71 -8.69 1.44
N GLU A 776 19.47 -7.78 2.01
CA GLU A 776 19.16 -7.24 3.33
C GLU A 776 19.49 -5.76 3.44
N ILE A 777 18.81 -5.11 4.37
CA ILE A 777 18.96 -3.69 4.70
C ILE A 777 18.71 -3.50 6.19
N ASN A 778 19.58 -2.74 6.85
CA ASN A 778 19.43 -2.35 8.25
C ASN A 778 18.78 -0.96 8.32
N ILE A 779 17.70 -0.82 9.08
CA ILE A 779 16.94 0.42 9.22
C ILE A 779 16.92 0.81 10.70
N LEU A 780 17.66 1.87 11.04
CA LEU A 780 17.73 2.45 12.38
C LEU A 780 16.73 3.61 12.50
N ILE A 781 15.65 3.41 13.26
CA ILE A 781 14.68 4.44 13.60
C ILE A 781 15.13 5.10 14.90
N ASN A 782 15.60 6.35 14.81
CA ASN A 782 16.03 7.12 15.98
C ASN A 782 14.87 7.38 16.95
N PRO A 783 15.10 7.42 18.27
CA PRO A 783 14.09 7.86 19.24
C PRO A 783 13.80 9.37 19.10
N PRO A 784 12.59 9.83 19.46
CA PRO A 784 12.30 11.26 19.55
C PRO A 784 13.18 11.93 20.61
N PHE A 785 13.52 13.21 20.39
CA PHE A 785 14.50 13.92 21.23
C PHE A 785 14.17 13.89 22.73
N TRP A 786 12.89 13.93 23.09
CA TRP A 786 12.45 13.89 24.49
C TRP A 786 12.62 12.53 25.20
N LYS A 787 12.91 11.45 24.45
CA LYS A 787 13.31 10.15 24.99
C LYS A 787 14.84 9.95 25.06
N THR A 788 15.64 10.96 24.68
CA THR A 788 17.11 10.83 24.69
C THR A 788 17.70 11.05 26.10
N PRO A 789 18.83 10.39 26.45
CA PRO A 789 19.41 10.50 27.79
C PRO A 789 19.77 11.93 28.20
N TRP A 790 20.25 12.77 27.27
CA TRP A 790 20.61 14.16 27.58
C TRP A 790 19.38 15.03 27.89
N PHE A 791 18.25 14.80 27.22
CA PHE A 791 17.01 15.54 27.48
C PHE A 791 16.37 15.11 28.80
N ILE A 792 16.43 13.81 29.12
CA ILE A 792 16.01 13.29 30.42
C ILE A 792 16.90 13.87 31.53
N ALA A 793 18.22 13.92 31.32
CA ALA A 793 19.14 14.57 32.26
C ALA A 793 18.87 16.08 32.43
N LEU A 794 18.51 16.78 31.35
CA LEU A 794 18.09 18.18 31.39
C LEU A 794 16.77 18.36 32.19
N LEU A 795 15.78 17.48 32.01
CA LEU A 795 14.56 17.49 32.82
C LEU A 795 14.86 17.22 34.30
N CYS A 796 15.73 16.26 34.62
CA CYS A 796 16.18 16.00 35.99
C CYS A 796 16.92 17.21 36.58
N LEU A 797 17.77 17.89 35.80
CA LEU A 797 18.46 19.12 36.21
C LEU A 797 17.47 20.27 36.45
N LEU A 798 16.50 20.47 35.56
CA LEU A 798 15.44 21.47 35.73
C LEU A 798 14.56 21.18 36.95
N PHE A 799 14.26 19.91 37.22
CA PHE A 799 13.54 19.49 38.42
C PHE A 799 14.34 19.71 39.71
N LEU A 800 15.64 19.41 39.71
CA LEU A 800 16.55 19.71 40.82
C LEU A 800 16.72 21.23 41.03
N LEU A 801 16.81 22.02 39.95
CA LEU A 801 16.83 23.48 40.00
C LEU A 801 15.50 24.06 40.50
N LEU A 802 14.37 23.46 40.15
CA LEU A 802 13.05 23.83 40.67
C LEU A 802 12.93 23.52 42.18
N ILE A 803 13.38 22.35 42.62
CA ILE A 803 13.46 22.00 44.05
C ILE A 803 14.39 22.95 44.79
N PHE A 804 15.58 23.25 44.24
CA PHE A 804 16.52 24.20 44.80
C PHE A 804 15.94 25.62 44.86
N TRP A 805 15.21 26.05 43.83
CA TRP A 805 14.53 27.35 43.79
C TRP A 805 13.39 27.44 44.81
N ILE A 806 12.54 26.41 44.94
CA ILE A 806 11.51 26.32 45.97
C ILE A 806 12.14 26.37 47.37
N TYR A 807 13.18 25.57 47.61
CA TYR A 807 13.93 25.56 48.87
C TYR A 807 14.56 26.93 49.18
N HIS A 808 15.24 27.54 48.22
CA HIS A 808 15.90 28.85 48.39
C HIS A 808 14.88 30.00 48.54
N SER A 809 13.74 29.93 47.85
CA SER A 809 12.61 30.85 47.99
C SER A 809 12.00 30.77 49.39
N ASN A 810 11.75 29.56 49.89
CA ASN A 810 11.28 29.34 51.26
C ASN A 810 12.30 29.86 52.29
N VAL A 811 13.59 29.55 52.13
CA VAL A 811 14.66 30.01 53.04
C VAL A 811 14.83 31.54 53.00
N THR A 812 14.65 32.21 51.85
CA THR A 812 14.70 33.68 51.79
C THR A 812 13.43 34.32 52.34
N ALA A 813 12.26 33.72 52.15
CA ALA A 813 11.03 34.15 52.80
C ALA A 813 11.16 34.13 54.33
N VAL A 814 11.66 33.02 54.92
CA VAL A 814 11.93 32.94 56.38
C VAL A 814 12.89 34.04 56.82
N ARG A 815 14.09 34.12 56.22
CA ARG A 815 15.12 35.11 56.61
C ARG A 815 14.67 36.57 56.44
N LYS A 816 13.77 36.85 55.50
CA LYS A 816 13.19 38.20 55.29
C LYS A 816 12.15 38.53 56.37
N THR A 817 11.38 37.55 56.86
CA THR A 817 10.45 37.74 57.99
C THR A 817 11.15 37.87 59.35
N GLU A 818 12.36 37.33 59.53
CA GLU A 818 13.12 37.48 60.79
C GLU A 818 13.69 38.89 60.95
N ARG A 819 14.41 39.39 59.93
CA ARG A 819 15.01 40.74 59.99
C ARG A 819 13.96 41.85 60.10
N ALA A 820 12.79 41.66 59.48
CA ALA A 820 11.67 42.59 59.58
C ALA A 820 10.98 42.61 60.96
N LYS A 821 11.12 41.56 61.79
CA LYS A 821 10.50 41.55 63.14
C LYS A 821 11.21 42.49 64.10
N LEU A 822 12.55 42.47 64.12
CA LEU A 822 13.36 43.18 65.11
C LEU A 822 13.18 44.71 65.05
N GLN A 823 13.37 45.33 63.89
CA GLN A 823 13.25 46.79 63.74
C GLN A 823 11.80 47.31 63.88
N VAL A 824 10.81 46.43 63.72
CA VAL A 824 9.38 46.77 63.85
C VAL A 824 8.91 46.68 65.31
N GLN A 825 9.69 46.09 66.21
CA GLN A 825 9.27 45.80 67.58
C GLN A 825 9.42 47.00 68.53
N GLU A 826 10.48 47.81 68.38
CA GLU A 826 10.69 49.01 69.21
C GLU A 826 9.68 50.11 68.85
N LEU A 827 9.70 50.60 67.60
CA LEU A 827 8.84 51.69 67.13
C LEU A 827 7.34 51.39 67.25
N LYS A 828 6.92 50.13 67.20
CA LYS A 828 5.51 49.80 67.48
C LYS A 828 5.14 50.13 68.92
N THR A 829 5.97 49.85 69.91
CA THR A 829 5.50 49.64 71.31
C THR A 829 4.74 50.83 71.92
N GLU A 830 5.03 52.09 71.52
CA GLU A 830 4.25 53.26 71.95
C GLU A 830 2.97 53.48 71.13
N GLU A 831 3.02 53.41 69.79
CA GLU A 831 1.82 53.42 68.93
C GLU A 831 0.86 52.29 69.35
N TYR A 832 1.43 51.12 69.67
CA TYR A 832 0.74 49.92 70.11
C TYR A 832 0.04 50.10 71.45
N LYS A 833 0.45 51.02 72.35
CA LYS A 833 -0.32 51.30 73.58
C LYS A 833 -1.60 52.08 73.28
N TYR A 834 -1.50 53.18 72.54
CA TYR A 834 -2.66 53.99 72.16
C TYR A 834 -3.60 53.22 71.23
N ARG A 835 -3.02 52.45 70.29
CA ARG A 835 -3.78 51.48 69.50
C ARG A 835 -4.32 50.34 70.33
N LEU A 836 -3.66 49.80 71.36
CA LEU A 836 -4.28 48.77 72.20
C LEU A 836 -5.50 49.29 72.94
N GLU A 837 -5.60 50.57 73.29
CA GLU A 837 -6.80 51.09 73.96
C GLU A 837 -7.98 51.19 72.97
N LEU A 838 -7.73 51.76 71.79
CA LEU A 838 -8.73 51.82 70.71
C LEU A 838 -9.06 50.45 70.11
N GLU A 839 -8.08 49.55 69.98
CA GLU A 839 -8.27 48.16 69.55
C GLU A 839 -8.92 47.32 70.63
N LYS A 840 -8.71 47.56 71.94
CA LYS A 840 -9.48 46.89 73.00
C LYS A 840 -10.95 47.27 72.96
N ILE A 841 -11.28 48.55 72.77
CA ILE A 841 -12.67 49.01 72.68
C ILE A 841 -13.30 48.57 71.36
N SER A 842 -12.58 48.73 70.23
CA SER A 842 -13.00 48.26 68.91
C SER A 842 -13.19 46.74 68.90
N HIS A 843 -12.28 45.96 69.50
CA HIS A 843 -12.41 44.51 69.67
C HIS A 843 -13.56 44.15 70.61
N TYR A 844 -13.71 44.80 71.76
CA TYR A 844 -14.83 44.56 72.68
C TYR A 844 -16.19 44.77 72.00
N PHE A 845 -16.38 45.87 71.26
CA PHE A 845 -17.60 46.10 70.51
C PHE A 845 -17.72 45.19 69.28
N SER A 846 -16.63 44.89 68.57
CA SER A 846 -16.63 43.92 67.46
C SER A 846 -16.98 42.49 67.92
N THR A 847 -16.47 42.04 69.07
CA THR A 847 -16.81 40.76 69.69
C THR A 847 -18.23 40.77 70.27
N ALA A 848 -18.76 41.92 70.69
CA ALA A 848 -20.18 42.07 71.07
C ALA A 848 -21.14 42.05 69.86
N LEU A 849 -20.67 42.48 68.69
CA LEU A 849 -21.36 42.42 67.40
C LEU A 849 -21.19 41.05 66.71
N ALA A 850 -20.11 40.33 67.00
CA ALA A 850 -19.84 39.00 66.48
C ALA A 850 -20.88 37.99 67.01
N GLY A 851 -21.39 37.14 66.11
CA GLY A 851 -22.41 36.13 66.45
C GLY A 851 -23.83 36.67 66.64
N LYS A 852 -24.07 37.99 66.58
CA LYS A 852 -25.42 38.55 66.42
C LYS A 852 -25.99 38.15 65.06
N LYS A 853 -27.29 37.83 65.01
CA LYS A 853 -27.91 37.23 63.82
C LYS A 853 -28.78 38.18 63.00
N ASN A 854 -29.11 39.35 63.52
CA ASN A 854 -29.89 40.36 62.80
C ASN A 854 -29.49 41.79 63.23
N ILE A 855 -29.91 42.77 62.43
CA ILE A 855 -29.60 44.19 62.64
C ILE A 855 -30.22 44.71 63.96
N THR A 856 -31.39 44.22 64.37
CA THR A 856 -32.04 44.66 65.62
C THR A 856 -31.22 44.27 66.85
N GLU A 857 -30.74 43.02 66.93
CA GLU A 857 -29.82 42.56 67.98
C GLU A 857 -28.52 43.37 68.05
N VAL A 858 -28.02 43.81 66.90
CA VAL A 858 -26.83 44.67 66.79
C VAL A 858 -27.09 46.04 67.43
N LEU A 859 -28.20 46.71 67.08
CA LEU A 859 -28.51 48.05 67.57
C LEU A 859 -28.79 48.06 69.09
N TRP A 860 -29.65 47.15 69.56
CA TRP A 860 -29.95 47.02 71.00
C TRP A 860 -28.75 46.56 71.82
N GLY A 861 -27.91 45.69 71.26
CA GLY A 861 -26.66 45.24 71.90
C GLY A 861 -25.61 46.35 72.05
N VAL A 862 -25.58 47.32 71.13
CA VAL A 862 -24.67 48.48 71.22
C VAL A 862 -25.21 49.51 72.21
N ALA A 863 -26.48 49.91 72.12
CA ALA A 863 -27.09 50.90 73.02
C ALA A 863 -26.94 50.48 74.50
N GLY A 864 -27.24 49.21 74.82
CA GLY A 864 -27.11 48.70 76.19
C GLY A 864 -25.66 48.63 76.70
N LYS A 865 -24.67 48.38 75.83
CA LYS A 865 -23.24 48.34 76.20
C LYS A 865 -22.62 49.73 76.35
N LEU A 866 -23.08 50.72 75.59
CA LEU A 866 -22.67 52.11 75.78
C LEU A 866 -23.06 52.61 77.18
N ILE A 867 -24.26 52.30 77.63
CA ILE A 867 -24.67 52.64 79.01
C ILE A 867 -23.93 51.76 80.04
N GLY A 868 -23.91 50.43 79.85
CA GLY A 868 -23.36 49.49 80.83
C GLY A 868 -21.84 49.54 81.07
N GLU A 869 -21.03 49.90 80.07
CA GLU A 869 -19.55 49.94 80.22
C GLU A 869 -18.87 51.25 79.80
N MET A 870 -19.49 52.14 78.99
CA MET A 870 -18.98 53.50 78.81
C MET A 870 -19.55 54.50 79.84
N GLY A 871 -20.52 54.08 80.66
CA GLY A 871 -21.06 54.89 81.76
C GLY A 871 -21.95 56.05 81.31
N TYR A 872 -22.58 55.94 80.14
CA TYR A 872 -23.56 56.92 79.66
C TYR A 872 -24.93 56.69 80.33
N GLU A 873 -25.84 57.66 80.33
CA GLU A 873 -27.14 57.57 81.03
C GLU A 873 -28.37 57.38 80.11
N ASP A 874 -28.43 58.10 79.00
CA ASP A 874 -29.48 58.03 77.97
C ASP A 874 -28.79 57.82 76.63
N CYS A 875 -29.15 56.80 75.86
CA CYS A 875 -28.57 56.55 74.53
C CYS A 875 -29.62 55.97 73.58
N MET A 876 -29.79 56.63 72.44
CA MET A 876 -30.81 56.32 71.43
C MET A 876 -30.14 56.11 70.06
N ILE A 877 -30.66 55.16 69.28
CA ILE A 877 -30.18 54.91 67.91
C ILE A 877 -31.33 55.04 66.92
N TYR A 878 -31.16 55.99 66.01
CA TYR A 878 -32.10 56.34 64.95
C TYR A 878 -31.63 55.75 63.63
N LEU A 879 -32.53 55.13 62.85
CA LEU A 879 -32.28 54.76 61.45
C LEU A 879 -33.35 55.39 60.55
N TRP A 880 -33.08 55.45 59.25
CA TRP A 880 -34.09 55.83 58.25
C TRP A 880 -35.33 54.93 58.29
N ASN A 881 -36.48 55.51 57.96
CA ASN A 881 -37.66 54.76 57.50
C ASN A 881 -37.47 54.27 56.04
N GLU A 882 -38.41 53.46 55.55
CA GLU A 882 -38.27 52.77 54.25
C GLU A 882 -38.18 53.73 53.05
N ASP A 883 -38.94 54.83 53.07
CA ASP A 883 -38.88 55.89 52.04
C ASP A 883 -37.72 56.89 52.22
N LYS A 884 -36.97 56.80 53.33
CA LYS A 884 -35.82 57.65 53.70
C LYS A 884 -36.14 59.16 53.78
N THR A 885 -37.37 59.55 54.09
CA THR A 885 -37.74 60.96 54.34
C THR A 885 -37.50 61.41 55.78
N LYS A 886 -37.40 60.48 56.73
CA LYS A 886 -37.25 60.75 58.17
C LYS A 886 -36.50 59.62 58.87
N MET A 887 -35.85 59.93 60.00
CA MET A 887 -35.32 58.92 60.90
C MET A 887 -36.28 58.64 62.05
N VAL A 888 -36.32 57.38 62.47
CA VAL A 888 -37.14 56.88 63.57
C VAL A 888 -36.26 56.11 64.55
N GLN A 889 -36.60 56.14 65.83
CA GLN A 889 -35.92 55.36 66.85
C GLN A 889 -36.05 53.85 66.56
N LYS A 890 -34.93 53.11 66.63
CA LYS A 890 -34.89 51.64 66.39
C LYS A 890 -34.33 50.85 67.57
N ALA A 891 -33.50 51.47 68.39
CA ALA A 891 -33.03 50.95 69.66
C ALA A 891 -32.78 52.09 70.64
N GLY A 892 -32.82 51.80 71.94
CA GLY A 892 -32.47 52.73 72.99
C GLY A 892 -32.15 52.02 74.29
N TYR A 893 -31.54 52.72 75.23
CA TYR A 893 -31.46 52.37 76.64
C TYR A 893 -31.37 53.67 77.45
N GLY A 894 -31.75 53.61 78.73
CA GLY A 894 -31.93 54.79 79.58
C GLY A 894 -33.42 55.10 79.82
N PRO A 895 -33.76 56.15 80.59
CA PRO A 895 -35.13 56.49 80.96
C PRO A 895 -36.09 56.65 79.77
N LYS A 896 -35.58 57.11 78.61
CA LYS A 896 -36.38 57.34 77.39
C LYS A 896 -36.44 56.13 76.45
N GLY A 897 -35.62 55.09 76.69
CA GLY A 897 -35.23 54.11 75.67
C GLY A 897 -35.81 52.70 75.76
N THR A 898 -36.78 52.41 76.64
CA THR A 898 -37.29 51.03 76.80
C THR A 898 -38.12 50.55 75.59
N PRO A 899 -38.19 49.23 75.33
CA PRO A 899 -38.98 48.68 74.22
C PRO A 899 -40.45 49.08 74.26
N GLU A 900 -41.05 49.17 75.45
CA GLU A 900 -42.43 49.60 75.68
C GLU A 900 -42.64 51.11 75.52
N ALA A 901 -41.58 51.93 75.62
CA ALA A 901 -41.65 53.37 75.37
C ALA A 901 -41.59 53.68 73.87
N ILE A 902 -40.56 53.17 73.19
CA ILE A 902 -40.32 53.39 71.74
C ILE A 902 -41.51 52.90 70.88
N SER A 903 -42.23 51.87 71.34
CA SER A 903 -43.41 51.32 70.65
C SER A 903 -44.73 52.05 70.98
N ARG A 904 -44.79 52.91 72.00
CA ARG A 904 -46.01 53.66 72.37
C ARG A 904 -46.10 55.05 71.76
N HIS A 905 -44.98 55.74 71.60
CA HIS A 905 -44.88 57.01 70.86
C HIS A 905 -43.63 56.94 69.96
N VAL A 906 -43.84 56.71 68.65
CA VAL A 906 -42.74 56.66 67.69
C VAL A 906 -42.21 58.07 67.46
N PHE A 907 -41.06 58.38 68.05
CA PHE A 907 -40.44 59.68 67.89
C PHE A 907 -39.68 59.78 66.57
N GLU A 908 -39.97 60.82 65.79
CA GLU A 908 -39.47 60.99 64.42
C GLU A 908 -38.64 62.28 64.28
N VAL A 909 -37.49 62.17 63.62
CA VAL A 909 -36.57 63.28 63.38
C VAL A 909 -36.40 63.50 61.88
N LYS A 910 -36.57 64.75 61.45
CA LYS A 910 -36.31 65.20 60.07
C LYS A 910 -34.92 65.87 59.98
N PRO A 911 -34.28 65.89 58.81
CA PRO A 911 -33.04 66.65 58.60
C PRO A 911 -33.19 68.11 59.04
N GLY A 912 -32.15 68.67 59.66
CA GLY A 912 -32.14 70.03 60.23
C GLY A 912 -32.93 70.21 61.53
N GLN A 913 -33.72 69.22 61.98
CA GLN A 913 -34.58 69.34 63.17
C GLN A 913 -33.90 68.79 64.43
N GLY A 914 -33.54 69.68 65.36
CA GLY A 914 -32.81 69.30 66.58
C GLY A 914 -31.32 69.03 66.32
N LEU A 915 -30.59 68.62 67.36
CA LEU A 915 -29.17 68.27 67.24
C LEU A 915 -28.97 66.97 66.44
N VAL A 916 -29.77 65.92 66.71
CA VAL A 916 -29.87 64.71 65.86
C VAL A 916 -30.11 65.05 64.39
N GLY A 917 -31.12 65.88 64.08
CA GLY A 917 -31.43 66.29 62.70
C GLY A 917 -30.34 67.15 62.06
N THR A 918 -29.62 67.95 62.85
CA THR A 918 -28.43 68.68 62.37
C THR A 918 -27.31 67.72 61.97
N VAL A 919 -27.09 66.64 62.73
CA VAL A 919 -26.12 65.59 62.38
C VAL A 919 -26.57 64.75 61.18
N MET A 920 -27.88 64.55 61.00
CA MET A 920 -28.44 63.93 59.78
C MET A 920 -28.14 64.76 58.51
N GLU A 921 -28.30 66.08 58.59
CA GLU A 921 -28.09 66.98 57.45
C GLU A 921 -26.59 67.20 57.17
N THR A 922 -25.80 67.52 58.20
CA THR A 922 -24.38 67.85 58.05
C THR A 922 -23.47 66.63 57.89
N LYS A 923 -23.94 65.43 58.26
CA LYS A 923 -23.17 64.16 58.29
C LYS A 923 -21.87 64.24 59.11
N LYS A 924 -21.78 65.13 60.10
CA LYS A 924 -20.60 65.31 60.97
C LYS A 924 -20.97 65.01 62.43
N PRO A 925 -20.09 64.35 63.20
CA PRO A 925 -20.32 64.15 64.63
C PRO A 925 -20.24 65.49 65.39
N LEU A 926 -21.00 65.60 66.48
CA LEU A 926 -21.21 66.82 67.25
C LEU A 926 -21.18 66.52 68.75
N ILE A 927 -20.45 67.32 69.52
CA ILE A 927 -20.59 67.42 70.98
C ILE A 927 -21.21 68.78 71.28
N VAL A 928 -22.20 68.80 72.16
CA VAL A 928 -22.67 70.01 72.83
C VAL A 928 -22.32 69.92 74.30
N GLY A 929 -21.39 70.78 74.72
CA GLY A 929 -20.89 70.84 76.10
C GLY A 929 -21.96 71.30 77.08
N ASP A 930 -22.64 72.40 76.80
CA ASP A 930 -23.81 72.86 77.56
C ASP A 930 -24.98 73.11 76.61
N THR A 931 -26.02 72.28 76.69
CA THR A 931 -27.19 72.35 75.80
C THR A 931 -28.04 73.59 75.99
N ARG A 932 -27.93 74.26 77.15
CA ARG A 932 -28.66 75.52 77.44
C ARG A 932 -28.22 76.68 76.54
N GLU A 933 -26.97 76.62 76.07
CA GLU A 933 -26.39 77.62 75.17
C GLU A 933 -26.65 77.29 73.68
N ASP A 934 -27.03 76.05 73.35
CA ASP A 934 -27.29 75.62 71.98
C ASP A 934 -28.78 75.68 71.61
N LYS A 935 -29.14 76.70 70.83
CA LYS A 935 -30.51 76.97 70.36
C LYS A 935 -31.11 75.86 69.48
N ARG A 936 -30.34 74.83 69.12
CA ARG A 936 -30.81 73.65 68.37
C ARG A 936 -31.20 72.50 69.29
N TYR A 937 -30.87 72.54 70.58
CA TYR A 937 -31.31 71.51 71.52
C TYR A 937 -32.84 71.55 71.67
N ARG A 938 -33.48 70.38 71.69
CA ARG A 938 -34.92 70.23 71.91
C ARG A 938 -35.12 69.17 72.99
N ALA A 939 -35.47 69.62 74.19
CA ALA A 939 -35.98 68.72 75.23
C ALA A 939 -37.42 68.33 74.88
N ASP A 940 -37.68 67.03 74.73
CA ASP A 940 -39.03 66.52 74.44
C ASP A 940 -39.87 66.32 75.71
N GLU A 941 -39.29 65.73 76.77
CA GLU A 941 -39.94 65.57 78.09
C GLU A 941 -39.01 65.85 79.28
N MET A 942 -37.73 65.48 79.21
CA MET A 942 -36.73 65.74 80.26
C MET A 942 -35.47 66.35 79.66
N PHE A 943 -35.07 67.52 80.19
CA PHE A 943 -33.93 68.32 79.76
C PHE A 943 -32.61 67.71 80.28
N ARG A 944 -31.60 67.60 79.42
CA ARG A 944 -30.25 67.12 79.73
C ARG A 944 -29.23 68.20 79.39
N LEU A 945 -28.09 68.28 80.08
CA LEU A 945 -27.14 69.39 79.99
C LEU A 945 -26.00 69.19 78.99
N SER A 946 -25.70 67.96 78.55
CA SER A 946 -24.70 67.70 77.51
C SER A 946 -25.20 66.59 76.58
N GLU A 947 -24.91 66.70 75.28
CA GLU A 947 -25.34 65.76 74.25
C GLU A 947 -24.18 65.44 73.30
N ILE A 948 -24.11 64.19 72.84
CA ILE A 948 -23.17 63.73 71.82
C ILE A 948 -23.92 62.98 70.71
N CYS A 949 -23.99 63.58 69.53
CA CYS A 949 -24.64 63.01 68.34
C CYS A 949 -23.59 62.60 67.30
N VAL A 950 -23.64 61.35 66.84
CA VAL A 950 -22.65 60.74 65.95
C VAL A 950 -23.32 60.00 64.79
N PRO A 951 -23.01 60.33 63.52
CA PRO A 951 -23.68 59.73 62.38
C PRO A 951 -23.12 58.32 62.07
N ILE A 952 -24.02 57.35 61.87
CA ILE A 952 -23.70 56.02 61.34
C ILE A 952 -23.59 56.15 59.82
N ILE A 953 -22.37 56.14 59.29
CA ILE A 953 -22.08 56.33 57.86
C ILE A 953 -21.35 55.10 57.31
N HIS A 954 -21.72 54.68 56.10
CA HIS A 954 -20.96 53.71 55.32
C HIS A 954 -20.87 54.21 53.86
N ASN A 955 -19.65 54.25 53.29
CA ASN A 955 -19.37 54.74 51.94
C ASN A 955 -20.05 56.09 51.57
N GLY A 956 -20.08 57.04 52.52
CA GLY A 956 -20.69 58.37 52.35
C GLY A 956 -22.22 58.41 52.44
N GLN A 957 -22.90 57.26 52.45
CA GLN A 957 -24.31 57.16 52.77
C GLN A 957 -24.51 57.19 54.29
N LEU A 958 -25.38 58.09 54.75
CA LEU A 958 -25.86 58.09 56.13
C LEU A 958 -26.89 56.96 56.28
N LEU A 959 -26.69 56.06 57.25
CA LEU A 959 -27.60 54.96 57.57
C LEU A 959 -28.47 55.29 58.80
N GLY A 960 -27.91 56.05 59.75
CA GLY A 960 -28.54 56.37 61.03
C GLY A 960 -27.74 57.39 61.83
N VAL A 961 -28.16 57.65 63.07
CA VAL A 961 -27.45 58.48 64.07
C VAL A 961 -27.50 57.76 65.42
N ILE A 962 -26.36 57.71 66.12
CA ILE A 962 -26.28 57.41 67.55
C ILE A 962 -26.32 58.73 68.30
N ASP A 963 -27.20 58.81 69.29
CA ASP A 963 -27.45 59.96 70.14
C ASP A 963 -27.23 59.53 71.59
N SER A 964 -26.69 60.41 72.43
CA SER A 964 -26.55 60.15 73.86
C SER A 964 -26.52 61.45 74.66
N GLU A 965 -27.41 61.55 75.64
CA GLU A 965 -27.56 62.71 76.51
C GLU A 965 -27.01 62.43 77.91
N HIS A 966 -26.66 63.49 78.64
CA HIS A 966 -26.18 63.41 80.02
C HIS A 966 -26.63 64.62 80.85
N PRO A 967 -27.02 64.47 82.14
CA PRO A 967 -27.54 65.57 82.96
C PRO A 967 -26.44 66.53 83.45
N ASN A 968 -25.16 66.18 83.35
CA ASN A 968 -24.05 67.08 83.69
C ASN A 968 -23.48 67.75 82.43
N ALA A 969 -23.27 69.07 82.50
CA ALA A 969 -22.63 69.85 81.45
C ALA A 969 -21.14 69.49 81.29
N ASN A 970 -20.64 69.61 80.06
CA ASN A 970 -19.29 69.32 79.60
C ASN A 970 -18.81 67.89 79.96
N PHE A 971 -19.72 66.92 79.99
CA PHE A 971 -19.40 65.53 80.30
C PHE A 971 -18.53 64.90 79.20
N TYR A 972 -19.05 64.82 77.97
CA TYR A 972 -18.37 64.20 76.83
C TYR A 972 -17.14 65.00 76.35
N LYS A 973 -16.07 64.28 76.00
CA LYS A 973 -14.78 64.84 75.51
C LYS A 973 -14.46 64.37 74.09
N GLU A 974 -13.40 64.90 73.50
CA GLU A 974 -12.88 64.43 72.19
C GLU A 974 -12.54 62.93 72.16
N ARG A 975 -12.13 62.35 73.30
CA ARG A 975 -11.92 60.90 73.45
C ARG A 975 -13.21 60.14 73.11
N ASP A 976 -14.31 60.59 73.67
CA ASP A 976 -15.62 59.95 73.55
C ASP A 976 -16.20 60.14 72.16
N LEU A 977 -15.95 61.30 71.54
CA LEU A 977 -16.27 61.53 70.12
C LEU A 977 -15.56 60.54 69.20
N LYS A 978 -14.27 60.30 69.42
CA LYS A 978 -13.46 59.38 68.62
C LYS A 978 -13.87 57.92 68.86
N ILE A 979 -14.20 57.55 70.10
CA ILE A 979 -14.73 56.22 70.44
C ILE A 979 -16.12 55.99 69.82
N LEU A 980 -17.09 56.88 70.03
CA LEU A 980 -18.43 56.77 69.43
C LEU A 980 -18.39 56.81 67.91
N THR A 981 -17.53 57.63 67.28
CA THR A 981 -17.37 57.64 65.82
C THR A 981 -16.79 56.32 65.31
N THR A 982 -15.88 55.69 66.07
CA THR A 982 -15.36 54.35 65.76
C THR A 982 -16.48 53.30 65.90
N ILE A 983 -17.28 53.35 66.96
CA ILE A 983 -18.41 52.42 67.18
C ILE A 983 -19.50 52.61 66.13
N ALA A 984 -19.89 53.84 65.79
CA ALA A 984 -20.85 54.12 64.72
C ALA A 984 -20.36 53.62 63.35
N THR A 985 -19.06 53.72 63.09
CA THR A 985 -18.41 53.18 61.88
C THR A 985 -18.41 51.64 61.89
N LEU A 986 -18.13 51.00 63.04
CA LEU A 986 -18.21 49.54 63.20
C LEU A 986 -19.64 49.02 63.02
N VAL A 987 -20.64 49.72 63.55
CA VAL A 987 -22.06 49.40 63.37
C VAL A 987 -22.48 49.57 61.91
N GLY A 988 -22.17 50.70 61.27
CA GLY A 988 -22.47 50.92 59.86
C GLY A 988 -21.78 49.90 58.94
N ASN A 989 -20.52 49.57 59.24
CA ASN A 989 -19.79 48.50 58.55
C ASN A 989 -20.42 47.13 58.79
N LYS A 990 -20.78 46.74 60.03
CA LYS A 990 -21.36 45.40 60.26
C LYS A 990 -22.78 45.28 59.72
N MET A 991 -23.59 46.34 59.75
CA MET A 991 -24.90 46.39 59.09
C MET A 991 -24.75 46.15 57.58
N LYS A 992 -23.88 46.91 56.89
CA LYS A 992 -23.67 46.71 55.44
C LYS A 992 -22.98 45.39 55.14
N GLN A 993 -22.04 44.94 55.99
CA GLN A 993 -21.40 43.64 55.87
C GLN A 993 -22.42 42.52 56.01
N MET A 994 -23.41 42.58 56.92
CA MET A 994 -24.48 41.57 57.00
C MET A 994 -25.32 41.54 55.72
N GLU A 995 -25.80 42.70 55.26
CA GLU A 995 -26.57 42.84 54.01
C GLU A 995 -25.79 42.34 52.76
N VAL A 996 -24.46 42.51 52.78
CA VAL A 996 -23.56 42.06 51.71
C VAL A 996 -23.15 40.59 51.87
N GLU A 997 -22.94 40.09 53.07
CA GLU A 997 -22.63 38.68 53.38
C GLU A 997 -23.80 37.78 53.01
N GLU A 998 -25.04 38.21 53.29
CA GLU A 998 -26.27 37.53 52.88
C GLU A 998 -26.32 37.39 51.34
N SER A 999 -26.19 38.51 50.61
CA SER A 999 -26.20 38.48 49.13
C SER A 999 -24.97 37.83 48.48
N LEU A 1000 -23.80 37.80 49.13
CA LEU A 1000 -22.60 37.13 48.63
C LEU A 1000 -22.54 35.64 48.99
N ALA A 1001 -23.17 35.21 50.07
CA ALA A 1001 -23.29 33.79 50.41
C ALA A 1001 -24.13 33.08 49.34
N GLU A 1002 -25.37 33.58 49.11
CA GLU A 1002 -26.27 33.08 48.06
C GLU A 1002 -25.54 32.99 46.70
N LYS A 1003 -24.91 34.09 46.26
CA LYS A 1003 -24.26 34.14 44.94
C LYS A 1003 -22.97 33.34 44.83
N ARG A 1004 -22.23 33.11 45.92
CA ARG A 1004 -21.03 32.25 45.88
C ARG A 1004 -21.40 30.78 45.87
N GLU A 1005 -22.36 30.38 46.71
CA GLU A 1005 -22.82 29.00 46.77
C GLU A 1005 -23.49 28.59 45.46
N GLU A 1006 -24.28 29.49 44.85
CA GLU A 1006 -24.80 29.35 43.49
C GLU A 1006 -23.67 29.25 42.44
N LEU A 1007 -22.69 30.17 42.42
CA LEU A 1007 -21.62 30.17 41.39
C LEU A 1007 -20.67 28.98 41.45
N VAL A 1008 -20.27 28.53 42.65
CA VAL A 1008 -19.35 27.38 42.79
C VAL A 1008 -20.09 26.11 42.37
N THR A 1009 -21.31 25.90 42.87
CA THR A 1009 -22.15 24.76 42.50
C THR A 1009 -22.42 24.72 41.00
N ILE A 1010 -22.71 25.86 40.36
CA ILE A 1010 -22.90 25.95 38.91
C ILE A 1010 -21.61 25.62 38.15
N ASN A 1011 -20.43 26.13 38.55
CA ASN A 1011 -19.20 25.87 37.81
C ASN A 1011 -18.73 24.41 37.90
N GLU A 1012 -18.81 23.79 39.08
CA GLU A 1012 -18.47 22.37 39.24
C GLU A 1012 -19.44 21.48 38.46
N GLN A 1013 -20.76 21.73 38.57
CA GLN A 1013 -21.76 21.03 37.76
C GLN A 1013 -21.60 21.28 36.26
N LEU A 1014 -21.19 22.47 35.83
CA LEU A 1014 -20.97 22.77 34.40
C LEU A 1014 -19.77 22.01 33.85
N ALA A 1015 -18.64 22.01 34.56
CA ALA A 1015 -17.43 21.30 34.14
C ALA A 1015 -17.65 19.77 34.12
N GLU A 1016 -18.26 19.22 35.19
CA GLU A 1016 -18.57 17.80 35.27
C GLU A 1016 -19.62 17.39 34.24
N ALA A 1017 -20.66 18.20 34.00
CA ALA A 1017 -21.66 17.94 32.97
C ALA A 1017 -21.12 18.08 31.55
N GLN A 1018 -20.16 18.97 31.27
CA GLN A 1018 -19.52 19.09 29.95
C GLN A 1018 -18.65 17.87 29.65
N LEU A 1019 -17.80 17.46 30.59
CA LEU A 1019 -16.99 16.24 30.46
C LEU A 1019 -17.87 14.99 30.33
N THR A 1020 -18.89 14.86 31.18
CA THR A 1020 -19.86 13.76 31.13
C THR A 1020 -20.64 13.76 29.82
N ALA A 1021 -21.11 14.91 29.33
CA ALA A 1021 -21.87 14.99 28.07
C ALA A 1021 -21.03 14.57 26.86
N LEU A 1022 -19.75 14.96 26.80
CA LEU A 1022 -18.83 14.53 25.75
C LEU A 1022 -18.55 13.03 25.81
N GLN A 1023 -18.35 12.47 27.00
CA GLN A 1023 -18.10 11.03 27.18
C GLN A 1023 -19.36 10.17 26.97
N THR A 1024 -20.56 10.69 27.26
CA THR A 1024 -21.83 9.95 27.16
C THR A 1024 -22.42 9.94 25.75
N GLN A 1025 -22.00 10.86 24.85
CA GLN A 1025 -22.55 10.96 23.48
C GLN A 1025 -22.09 9.86 22.51
N MET A 1026 -21.06 9.08 22.85
CA MET A 1026 -20.69 7.88 22.08
C MET A 1026 -20.95 6.63 22.92
N ASN A 1027 -22.09 5.97 22.67
CA ASN A 1027 -22.47 4.73 23.34
C ASN A 1027 -21.43 3.61 23.04
N PRO A 1028 -20.58 3.19 24.01
CA PRO A 1028 -19.50 2.24 23.73
C PRO A 1028 -20.05 0.87 23.33
N HIS A 1029 -21.19 0.48 23.91
CA HIS A 1029 -21.88 -0.77 23.61
C HIS A 1029 -22.37 -0.81 22.16
N PHE A 1030 -22.81 0.31 21.57
CA PHE A 1030 -23.16 0.36 20.15
C PHE A 1030 -21.92 0.12 19.27
N ILE A 1031 -20.80 0.79 19.56
CA ILE A 1031 -19.54 0.66 18.80
C ILE A 1031 -19.04 -0.80 18.83
N PHE A 1032 -18.98 -1.42 20.01
CA PHE A 1032 -18.56 -2.83 20.12
C PHE A 1032 -19.51 -3.80 19.39
N ASN A 1033 -20.83 -3.56 19.41
CA ASN A 1033 -21.79 -4.40 18.71
C ASN A 1033 -21.73 -4.22 17.18
N ALA A 1034 -21.49 -3.01 16.68
CA ALA A 1034 -21.25 -2.76 15.26
C ALA A 1034 -20.01 -3.52 14.77
N LEU A 1035 -18.88 -3.40 15.49
CA LEU A 1035 -17.63 -4.11 15.17
C LEU A 1035 -17.78 -5.64 15.23
N ASN A 1036 -18.48 -6.18 16.23
CA ASN A 1036 -18.77 -7.61 16.32
C ASN A 1036 -19.70 -8.11 15.20
N SER A 1037 -20.65 -7.28 14.74
CA SER A 1037 -21.54 -7.61 13.61
C SER A 1037 -20.76 -7.68 12.29
N ILE A 1038 -19.88 -6.69 12.03
CA ILE A 1038 -18.97 -6.69 10.89
C ILE A 1038 -18.06 -7.93 10.92
N LYS A 1039 -17.45 -8.23 12.09
CA LYS A 1039 -16.61 -9.42 12.28
C LYS A 1039 -17.35 -10.71 11.96
N ARG A 1040 -18.61 -10.85 12.39
CA ARG A 1040 -19.44 -12.02 12.07
C ARG A 1040 -19.73 -12.12 10.57
N MET A 1041 -20.19 -11.05 9.93
CA MET A 1041 -20.46 -11.05 8.48
C MET A 1041 -19.23 -11.39 7.63
N ILE A 1042 -18.02 -11.05 8.08
CA ILE A 1042 -16.76 -11.45 7.41
C ILE A 1042 -16.49 -12.95 7.60
N LEU A 1043 -16.70 -13.49 8.81
CA LEU A 1043 -16.52 -14.93 9.09
C LEU A 1043 -17.56 -15.80 8.37
N ASP A 1044 -18.80 -15.32 8.25
CA ASP A 1044 -19.89 -15.95 7.50
C ASP A 1044 -19.77 -15.70 5.98
N ASN A 1045 -18.67 -15.05 5.54
CA ASN A 1045 -18.27 -14.80 4.16
C ASN A 1045 -19.21 -13.84 3.36
N GLU A 1046 -20.09 -13.11 4.05
CA GLU A 1046 -20.98 -12.08 3.50
C GLU A 1046 -20.26 -10.75 3.22
N ASN A 1047 -19.15 -10.79 2.47
CA ASN A 1047 -18.27 -9.64 2.28
C ASN A 1047 -18.97 -8.38 1.71
N LYS A 1048 -20.05 -8.55 0.91
CA LYS A 1048 -20.87 -7.44 0.41
C LYS A 1048 -21.76 -6.81 1.50
N SER A 1049 -22.31 -7.61 2.42
CA SER A 1049 -23.07 -7.13 3.58
C SER A 1049 -22.13 -6.40 4.54
N ALA A 1050 -20.99 -7.02 4.87
CA ALA A 1050 -19.98 -6.44 5.76
C ALA A 1050 -19.45 -5.09 5.25
N SER A 1051 -19.12 -4.99 3.95
CA SER A 1051 -18.66 -3.73 3.34
C SER A 1051 -19.72 -2.64 3.39
N ARG A 1052 -20.99 -2.95 3.06
CA ARG A 1052 -22.11 -2.00 3.14
C ARG A 1052 -22.35 -1.52 4.58
N TYR A 1053 -22.25 -2.42 5.55
CA TYR A 1053 -22.40 -2.11 6.98
C TYR A 1053 -21.27 -1.18 7.47
N LEU A 1054 -20.02 -1.46 7.09
CA LEU A 1054 -18.85 -0.64 7.43
C LEU A 1054 -18.96 0.78 6.86
N SER A 1055 -19.39 0.93 5.60
CA SER A 1055 -19.57 2.26 4.98
C SER A 1055 -20.63 3.10 5.69
N LYS A 1056 -21.78 2.51 6.04
CA LYS A 1056 -22.84 3.20 6.81
C LYS A 1056 -22.38 3.55 8.24
N PHE A 1057 -21.62 2.67 8.89
CA PHE A 1057 -21.03 2.97 10.20
C PHE A 1057 -20.05 4.16 10.15
N ALA A 1058 -19.17 4.22 9.15
CA ALA A 1058 -18.27 5.35 8.96
C ALA A 1058 -19.02 6.68 8.69
N GLN A 1059 -20.08 6.65 7.89
CA GLN A 1059 -20.98 7.79 7.65
C GLN A 1059 -21.64 8.26 8.96
N MET A 1060 -22.24 7.34 9.72
CA MET A 1060 -22.91 7.64 11.00
C MET A 1060 -21.96 8.23 12.05
N ILE A 1061 -20.72 7.72 12.16
CA ILE A 1061 -19.70 8.29 13.05
C ILE A 1061 -19.29 9.71 12.62
N ARG A 1062 -19.13 9.95 11.31
CA ARG A 1062 -18.81 11.29 10.78
C ARG A 1062 -19.93 12.30 11.05
N LEU A 1063 -21.19 11.91 10.83
CA LEU A 1063 -22.36 12.75 11.14
C LEU A 1063 -22.44 13.02 12.65
N THR A 1064 -22.24 12.01 13.50
CA THR A 1064 -22.20 12.17 14.98
C THR A 1064 -21.18 13.22 15.41
N LEU A 1065 -19.95 13.16 14.88
CA LEU A 1065 -18.85 14.08 15.22
C LEU A 1065 -18.97 15.48 14.62
N ASN A 1066 -19.82 15.67 13.61
CA ASN A 1066 -20.18 16.98 13.10
C ASN A 1066 -21.33 17.58 13.92
N HIS A 1067 -22.43 16.84 14.10
CA HIS A 1067 -23.61 17.28 14.85
C HIS A 1067 -23.32 17.52 16.35
N SER A 1068 -22.25 16.95 16.91
CA SER A 1068 -21.85 17.22 18.30
C SER A 1068 -21.18 18.58 18.50
N LYS A 1069 -20.71 19.24 17.43
CA LYS A 1069 -20.08 20.58 17.49
C LYS A 1069 -21.10 21.70 17.39
N GLU A 1070 -22.14 21.50 16.57
CA GLU A 1070 -23.16 22.52 16.32
C GLU A 1070 -24.29 22.49 17.36
N THR A 1071 -24.91 23.65 17.59
CA THR A 1071 -26.09 23.75 18.48
C THR A 1071 -27.37 23.35 17.73
N PHE A 1072 -27.42 23.63 16.43
CA PHE A 1072 -28.54 23.35 15.54
C PHE A 1072 -28.02 22.75 14.22
N VAL A 1073 -28.80 21.87 13.61
CA VAL A 1073 -28.59 21.21 12.30
C VAL A 1073 -29.87 21.33 11.48
N THR A 1074 -29.82 21.05 10.18
CA THR A 1074 -31.04 21.00 9.36
C THR A 1074 -31.89 19.76 9.70
N LEU A 1075 -33.15 19.79 9.27
CA LEU A 1075 -34.03 18.62 9.36
C LEU A 1075 -33.53 17.51 8.42
N GLU A 1076 -33.03 17.88 7.23
CA GLU A 1076 -32.39 16.94 6.30
C GLU A 1076 -31.17 16.23 6.94
N GLU A 1077 -30.22 16.96 7.53
CA GLU A 1077 -29.04 16.38 8.21
C GLU A 1077 -29.47 15.38 9.31
N THR A 1078 -30.57 15.69 10.00
CA THR A 1078 -31.14 14.80 11.03
C THR A 1078 -31.82 13.57 10.43
N ILE A 1079 -32.48 13.71 9.28
CA ILE A 1079 -33.11 12.61 8.54
C ILE A 1079 -32.04 11.71 7.91
N GLU A 1080 -30.95 12.25 7.34
CA GLU A 1080 -29.80 11.47 6.86
C GLU A 1080 -29.19 10.63 7.99
N TYR A 1081 -29.00 11.24 9.17
CA TYR A 1081 -28.53 10.52 10.37
C TYR A 1081 -29.47 9.36 10.73
N LEU A 1082 -30.79 9.62 10.79
CA LEU A 1082 -31.78 8.61 11.16
C LEU A 1082 -31.82 7.47 10.14
N HIS A 1083 -31.72 7.75 8.84
CA HIS A 1083 -31.57 6.72 7.81
C HIS A 1083 -30.27 5.91 7.98
N ALA A 1084 -29.13 6.57 8.20
CA ALA A 1084 -27.85 5.88 8.42
C ALA A 1084 -27.90 4.93 9.62
N TYR A 1085 -28.52 5.36 10.74
CA TYR A 1085 -28.71 4.55 11.94
C TYR A 1085 -29.72 3.40 11.73
N LEU A 1086 -30.90 3.69 11.19
CA LEU A 1086 -31.98 2.70 11.03
C LEU A 1086 -31.66 1.64 9.98
N ASP A 1087 -30.89 1.98 8.92
CA ASP A 1087 -30.37 1.01 7.97
C ASP A 1087 -29.36 0.05 8.60
N MET A 1088 -28.49 0.52 9.51
CA MET A 1088 -27.57 -0.36 10.25
C MET A 1088 -28.32 -1.32 11.17
N GLU A 1089 -29.34 -0.84 11.86
CA GLU A 1089 -30.20 -1.68 12.70
C GLU A 1089 -31.01 -2.69 11.85
N GLN A 1090 -31.52 -2.28 10.68
CA GLN A 1090 -32.17 -3.19 9.72
C GLN A 1090 -31.22 -4.26 9.19
N LEU A 1091 -29.97 -3.92 8.86
CA LEU A 1091 -28.95 -4.90 8.48
C LEU A 1091 -28.58 -5.87 9.63
N ARG A 1092 -28.88 -5.54 10.89
CA ARG A 1092 -28.65 -6.42 12.05
C ARG A 1092 -29.86 -7.30 12.39
N PHE A 1093 -31.08 -6.83 12.19
CA PHE A 1093 -32.33 -7.58 12.45
C PHE A 1093 -32.89 -8.30 11.20
N GLY A 1094 -32.36 -8.02 10.01
CA GLY A 1094 -32.82 -8.60 8.75
C GLY A 1094 -34.27 -8.23 8.43
N SER A 1095 -34.99 -9.15 7.78
CA SER A 1095 -36.39 -8.97 7.37
C SER A 1095 -37.40 -8.85 8.52
N SER A 1096 -36.99 -9.07 9.79
CA SER A 1096 -37.84 -8.91 10.96
C SER A 1096 -38.03 -7.46 11.41
N PHE A 1097 -37.25 -6.51 10.84
CA PHE A 1097 -37.32 -5.09 11.18
C PHE A 1097 -37.67 -4.24 9.96
N SER A 1098 -38.71 -3.41 10.11
CA SER A 1098 -39.10 -2.41 9.12
C SER A 1098 -39.17 -1.02 9.77
N TYR A 1099 -38.78 0.01 9.01
CA TYR A 1099 -38.94 1.39 9.43
C TYR A 1099 -39.54 2.24 8.33
N LYS A 1100 -40.15 3.37 8.71
CA LYS A 1100 -40.56 4.43 7.78
C LYS A 1100 -40.32 5.80 8.40
N ILE A 1101 -39.78 6.72 7.62
CA ILE A 1101 -39.75 8.15 7.95
C ILE A 1101 -40.77 8.85 7.03
N GLU A 1102 -41.58 9.75 7.56
CA GLU A 1102 -42.61 10.51 6.83
C GLU A 1102 -42.50 12.00 7.16
N THR A 1103 -42.38 12.87 6.17
CA THR A 1103 -42.37 14.34 6.35
C THR A 1103 -43.62 14.96 5.76
N THR A 1104 -44.19 15.95 6.46
CA THR A 1104 -45.42 16.64 6.06
C THR A 1104 -45.36 18.12 6.49
N GLY A 1105 -45.25 19.01 5.51
CA GLY A 1105 -45.07 20.45 5.74
C GLY A 1105 -45.29 21.28 4.47
N LYS A 1106 -44.87 22.54 4.51
CA LYS A 1106 -44.93 23.50 3.39
C LYS A 1106 -43.58 24.21 3.10
N SER A 1107 -42.53 23.83 3.81
CA SER A 1107 -41.18 24.38 3.71
C SER A 1107 -40.20 23.26 3.37
N ASP A 1108 -39.11 23.59 2.67
CA ASP A 1108 -38.05 22.63 2.35
C ASP A 1108 -37.24 22.23 3.60
N GLU A 1109 -36.75 20.99 3.61
CA GLU A 1109 -36.14 20.35 4.79
C GLU A 1109 -34.71 20.87 5.09
N GLU A 1110 -34.08 21.53 4.11
CA GLU A 1110 -32.79 22.20 4.21
C GLU A 1110 -32.84 23.45 5.12
N ASP A 1111 -33.92 24.24 5.06
CA ASP A 1111 -34.07 25.49 5.82
C ASP A 1111 -34.48 25.27 7.29
N ILE A 1112 -35.10 24.13 7.59
CA ILE A 1112 -35.66 23.84 8.92
C ILE A 1112 -34.54 23.49 9.91
N LYS A 1113 -34.09 24.48 10.70
CA LYS A 1113 -33.07 24.27 11.74
C LYS A 1113 -33.66 23.73 13.04
N ILE A 1114 -33.09 22.64 13.54
CA ILE A 1114 -33.54 21.91 14.73
C ILE A 1114 -32.37 21.62 15.68
N PRO A 1115 -32.59 21.43 17.00
CA PRO A 1115 -31.49 21.24 17.94
C PRO A 1115 -30.78 19.89 17.77
N THR A 1116 -29.45 19.90 17.80
CA THR A 1116 -28.65 18.69 17.58
C THR A 1116 -28.93 17.60 18.61
N LEU A 1117 -28.89 16.33 18.16
CA LEU A 1117 -28.93 15.12 18.99
C LEU A 1117 -30.17 15.01 19.92
N MET A 1118 -31.33 15.56 19.53
CA MET A 1118 -32.58 15.49 20.32
C MET A 1118 -33.55 14.38 19.88
N ILE A 1119 -33.54 13.96 18.62
CA ILE A 1119 -34.47 12.93 18.10
C ILE A 1119 -33.81 11.54 18.11
N GLN A 1120 -32.50 11.51 17.86
CA GLN A 1120 -31.66 10.32 17.80
C GLN A 1120 -31.82 9.43 19.06
N PRO A 1121 -31.74 9.95 20.31
CA PRO A 1121 -31.87 9.10 21.50
C PRO A 1121 -33.26 8.46 21.67
N LEU A 1122 -34.31 9.04 21.08
CA LEU A 1122 -35.66 8.48 21.12
C LEU A 1122 -35.77 7.27 20.17
N ALA A 1123 -35.18 7.38 18.97
CA ALA A 1123 -35.07 6.25 18.03
C ALA A 1123 -34.21 5.11 18.61
N GLU A 1124 -33.09 5.43 19.27
CA GLU A 1124 -32.28 4.43 19.99
C GLU A 1124 -33.09 3.72 21.08
N ASN A 1125 -33.80 4.45 21.94
CA ASN A 1125 -34.59 3.86 23.03
C ASN A 1125 -35.73 2.97 22.49
N ALA A 1126 -36.44 3.40 21.45
CA ALA A 1126 -37.48 2.61 20.80
C ALA A 1126 -36.96 1.24 20.34
N ILE A 1127 -35.76 1.19 19.73
CA ILE A 1127 -35.14 -0.07 19.32
C ILE A 1127 -34.64 -0.87 20.54
N TRP A 1128 -33.79 -0.28 21.38
CA TRP A 1128 -33.08 -1.00 22.43
C TRP A 1128 -33.93 -1.39 23.66
N HIS A 1129 -35.08 -0.74 23.86
CA HIS A 1129 -35.98 -1.00 25.00
C HIS A 1129 -37.40 -1.43 24.60
N GLY A 1130 -37.88 -1.06 23.40
CA GLY A 1130 -39.16 -1.51 22.86
C GLY A 1130 -39.04 -2.76 21.98
N LEU A 1131 -38.26 -2.66 20.90
CA LEU A 1131 -38.24 -3.68 19.83
C LEU A 1131 -37.23 -4.81 20.04
N MET A 1132 -36.11 -4.58 20.72
CA MET A 1132 -35.08 -5.61 20.92
C MET A 1132 -35.56 -6.80 21.78
N PRO A 1133 -36.27 -6.61 22.92
CA PRO A 1133 -36.77 -7.72 23.73
C PRO A 1133 -37.94 -8.48 23.09
N LYS A 1134 -38.65 -7.85 22.13
CA LYS A 1134 -39.81 -8.44 21.46
C LYS A 1134 -39.39 -9.54 20.48
N GLU A 1135 -40.16 -10.63 20.42
CA GLU A 1135 -40.08 -11.63 19.34
C GLU A 1135 -41.12 -11.36 18.24
N GLY A 1136 -40.82 -11.76 17.00
CA GLY A 1136 -41.67 -11.50 15.83
C GLY A 1136 -41.39 -10.15 15.14
N ASP A 1137 -42.41 -9.58 14.48
CA ASP A 1137 -42.31 -8.36 13.67
C ASP A 1137 -41.97 -7.11 14.50
N LYS A 1138 -41.00 -6.33 14.01
CA LYS A 1138 -40.48 -5.11 14.66
C LYS A 1138 -40.64 -3.94 13.71
N LYS A 1139 -41.36 -2.91 14.17
CA LYS A 1139 -41.68 -1.74 13.36
C LYS A 1139 -41.47 -0.46 14.13
N ILE A 1140 -40.84 0.53 13.48
CA ILE A 1140 -40.73 1.90 13.97
C ILE A 1140 -41.18 2.88 12.87
N ILE A 1141 -42.01 3.85 13.22
CA ILE A 1141 -42.47 4.91 12.31
C ILE A 1141 -42.06 6.25 12.92
N ILE A 1142 -41.32 7.06 12.15
CA ILE A 1142 -40.95 8.42 12.50
C ILE A 1142 -41.74 9.37 11.60
N ARG A 1143 -42.45 10.35 12.16
CA ARG A 1143 -43.16 11.36 11.38
C ARG A 1143 -42.78 12.76 11.81
N PHE A 1144 -42.56 13.64 10.83
CA PHE A 1144 -42.36 15.07 11.04
C PHE A 1144 -43.54 15.84 10.45
N VAL A 1145 -44.20 16.64 11.30
CA VAL A 1145 -45.38 17.43 10.94
C VAL A 1145 -45.10 18.90 11.28
N GLN A 1146 -45.08 19.77 10.27
CA GLN A 1146 -44.95 21.21 10.42
C GLN A 1146 -46.35 21.85 10.48
N SER A 1147 -46.60 22.70 11.46
CA SER A 1147 -47.85 23.45 11.61
C SER A 1147 -47.56 24.87 12.10
N GLY A 1148 -47.58 25.83 11.17
CA GLY A 1148 -47.12 27.19 11.44
C GLY A 1148 -45.66 27.21 11.90
N GLU A 1149 -45.39 27.94 12.98
CA GLU A 1149 -44.06 28.03 13.60
C GLU A 1149 -43.66 26.78 14.42
N MET A 1150 -44.46 25.72 14.48
CA MET A 1150 -44.17 24.52 15.27
C MET A 1150 -43.89 23.29 14.40
N VAL A 1151 -42.86 22.53 14.76
CA VAL A 1151 -42.59 21.18 14.24
C VAL A 1151 -42.90 20.15 15.33
N THR A 1152 -43.58 19.08 14.93
CA THR A 1152 -43.83 17.89 15.77
C THR A 1152 -43.17 16.67 15.15
N CYS A 1153 -42.18 16.11 15.83
CA CYS A 1153 -41.65 14.79 15.55
C CYS A 1153 -42.42 13.75 16.40
N THR A 1154 -42.93 12.69 15.78
CA THR A 1154 -43.45 11.51 16.49
C THR A 1154 -42.64 10.28 16.15
N ILE A 1155 -42.34 9.45 17.15
CA ILE A 1155 -41.70 8.14 17.00
C ILE A 1155 -42.61 7.10 17.63
N GLU A 1156 -43.09 6.16 16.80
CA GLU A 1156 -44.06 5.14 17.14
C GLU A 1156 -43.41 3.75 16.94
N ASP A 1157 -43.28 2.95 18.00
CA ASP A 1157 -42.77 1.58 17.95
C ASP A 1157 -43.86 0.55 18.31
N ASN A 1158 -43.77 -0.66 17.76
CA ASN A 1158 -44.67 -1.78 18.07
C ASN A 1158 -44.11 -2.77 19.13
N GLY A 1159 -43.23 -2.29 20.01
CA GLY A 1159 -42.45 -3.06 20.98
C GLY A 1159 -43.23 -3.58 22.19
N ILE A 1160 -42.50 -3.88 23.27
CA ILE A 1160 -43.08 -4.39 24.53
C ILE A 1160 -43.83 -3.35 25.37
N GLY A 1161 -43.66 -2.05 25.08
CA GLY A 1161 -44.20 -0.95 25.89
C GLY A 1161 -43.32 -0.61 27.11
N ILE A 1162 -43.56 0.58 27.68
CA ILE A 1162 -42.73 1.16 28.76
C ILE A 1162 -42.88 0.33 30.04
N ARG A 1163 -44.13 0.05 30.45
CA ARG A 1163 -44.41 -0.65 31.72
C ARG A 1163 -43.84 -2.06 31.78
N GLN A 1164 -43.75 -2.74 30.64
CA GLN A 1164 -43.15 -4.07 30.55
C GLN A 1164 -41.61 -3.98 30.61
N SER A 1165 -41.03 -3.02 29.88
CA SER A 1165 -39.58 -2.76 29.89
C SER A 1165 -39.06 -2.39 31.30
N GLU A 1166 -39.85 -1.64 32.10
CA GLU A 1166 -39.50 -1.31 33.49
C GLU A 1166 -39.53 -2.52 34.43
N LYS A 1167 -40.52 -3.42 34.30
CA LYS A 1167 -40.57 -4.69 35.07
C LYS A 1167 -39.36 -5.57 34.80
N GLU A 1168 -38.98 -5.74 33.53
CA GLU A 1168 -37.83 -6.55 33.13
C GLU A 1168 -36.49 -5.97 33.62
N LYS A 1169 -36.40 -4.63 33.75
CA LYS A 1169 -35.22 -3.96 34.34
C LYS A 1169 -35.09 -4.18 35.85
N GLN A 1170 -36.20 -4.21 36.59
CA GLN A 1170 -36.18 -4.51 38.04
C GLN A 1170 -35.66 -5.93 38.33
N ILE A 1171 -36.06 -6.92 37.52
CA ILE A 1171 -35.65 -8.32 37.68
C ILE A 1171 -34.15 -8.53 37.37
N ASN A 1172 -33.59 -7.77 36.42
CA ASN A 1172 -32.23 -7.98 35.91
C ASN A 1172 -31.18 -6.97 36.43
N HIS A 1173 -31.49 -6.17 37.46
CA HIS A 1173 -30.60 -5.16 38.04
C HIS A 1173 -29.85 -4.25 37.02
N LYS A 1174 -30.50 -3.88 35.91
CA LYS A 1174 -29.91 -2.97 34.92
C LYS A 1174 -30.19 -1.50 35.25
N GLN A 1175 -29.20 -0.63 35.01
CA GLN A 1175 -29.26 0.81 35.30
C GLN A 1175 -30.32 1.56 34.47
N PRO A 1176 -30.73 2.77 34.91
CA PRO A 1176 -31.71 3.62 34.20
C PRO A 1176 -31.29 4.04 32.79
N SER A 1177 -32.24 4.50 31.97
CA SER A 1177 -31.94 5.04 30.62
C SER A 1177 -31.39 6.47 30.72
N VAL A 1178 -30.06 6.58 30.83
CA VAL A 1178 -29.31 7.84 30.89
C VAL A 1178 -29.63 8.78 29.71
N GLY A 1179 -29.97 8.23 28.54
CA GLY A 1179 -30.31 9.01 27.35
C GLY A 1179 -31.58 9.87 27.49
N LEU A 1180 -32.62 9.36 28.15
CA LEU A 1180 -33.91 10.05 28.28
C LEU A 1180 -33.85 11.25 29.24
N ASP A 1181 -33.11 11.12 30.34
CA ASP A 1181 -32.97 12.23 31.29
C ASP A 1181 -31.99 13.30 30.78
N ASN A 1182 -30.97 12.91 29.99
CA ASN A 1182 -30.14 13.86 29.25
C ASN A 1182 -30.97 14.64 28.21
N LEU A 1183 -31.89 14.00 27.50
CA LEU A 1183 -32.80 14.67 26.57
C LEU A 1183 -33.74 15.65 27.30
N ARG A 1184 -34.36 15.23 28.41
CA ARG A 1184 -35.20 16.11 29.26
C ARG A 1184 -34.43 17.32 29.80
N ARG A 1185 -33.15 17.17 30.16
CA ARG A 1185 -32.26 18.28 30.53
C ARG A 1185 -31.99 19.22 29.34
N ARG A 1186 -31.71 18.68 28.15
CA ARG A 1186 -31.48 19.45 26.91
C ARG A 1186 -32.71 20.27 26.50
N ILE A 1187 -33.91 19.69 26.60
CA ILE A 1187 -35.19 20.39 26.37
C ILE A 1187 -35.33 21.64 27.26
N LYS A 1188 -35.07 21.52 28.58
CA LYS A 1188 -35.13 22.66 29.51
C LYS A 1188 -34.12 23.76 29.14
N ILE A 1189 -32.93 23.39 28.66
CA ILE A 1189 -31.90 24.34 28.22
C ILE A 1189 -32.33 25.08 26.94
N MET A 1190 -32.85 24.36 25.95
CA MET A 1190 -33.30 24.98 24.68
C MET A 1190 -34.44 25.98 24.90
N ASN A 1191 -35.40 25.65 25.76
CA ASN A 1191 -36.49 26.57 26.10
C ASN A 1191 -35.97 27.81 26.85
N LYS A 1192 -35.10 27.62 27.86
CA LYS A 1192 -34.58 28.74 28.68
C LYS A 1192 -33.63 29.68 27.91
N LYS A 1193 -32.94 29.20 26.87
CA LYS A 1193 -31.89 29.96 26.16
C LYS A 1193 -32.27 30.43 24.76
N TYR A 1194 -33.19 29.73 24.08
CA TYR A 1194 -33.53 29.98 22.67
C TYR A 1194 -35.05 30.05 22.41
N ASP A 1195 -35.87 30.12 23.46
CA ASP A 1195 -37.35 30.21 23.43
C ASP A 1195 -38.06 29.17 22.54
N MET A 1196 -37.44 28.00 22.33
CA MET A 1196 -37.93 27.02 21.36
C MET A 1196 -39.20 26.25 21.76
N HIS A 1197 -39.82 26.53 22.90
CA HIS A 1197 -41.09 25.92 23.34
C HIS A 1197 -41.12 24.37 23.21
N CYS A 1198 -39.98 23.71 23.41
CA CYS A 1198 -39.84 22.27 23.22
C CYS A 1198 -40.62 21.49 24.29
N SER A 1199 -41.35 20.45 23.89
CA SER A 1199 -42.01 19.49 24.79
C SER A 1199 -41.75 18.06 24.35
N LEU A 1200 -41.70 17.12 25.30
CA LEU A 1200 -41.57 15.69 25.04
C LEU A 1200 -42.60 14.92 25.87
N ASP A 1201 -43.63 14.44 25.19
CA ASP A 1201 -44.63 13.53 25.73
C ASP A 1201 -44.25 12.10 25.33
N ILE A 1202 -44.36 11.12 26.23
CA ILE A 1202 -44.13 9.70 25.89
C ILE A 1202 -45.30 8.88 26.43
N ILE A 1203 -45.93 8.11 25.56
CA ILE A 1203 -47.19 7.41 25.79
C ILE A 1203 -46.97 5.91 25.58
N ASP A 1204 -47.36 5.09 26.55
CA ASP A 1204 -47.45 3.64 26.39
C ASP A 1204 -48.75 3.31 25.63
N LEU A 1205 -48.63 2.65 24.47
CA LEU A 1205 -49.78 2.43 23.58
C LEU A 1205 -50.84 1.50 24.19
N SER A 1206 -50.47 0.70 25.20
CA SER A 1206 -51.40 -0.16 25.93
C SER A 1206 -52.48 0.62 26.69
N GLU A 1207 -52.23 1.88 27.06
CA GLU A 1207 -53.21 2.75 27.73
C GLU A 1207 -54.28 3.30 26.77
N ARG A 1208 -54.03 3.29 25.46
CA ARG A 1208 -55.00 3.73 24.45
C ARG A 1208 -55.83 2.59 23.88
N ASN A 1209 -55.33 1.36 23.89
CA ASN A 1209 -56.07 0.19 23.43
C ASN A 1209 -55.46 -1.11 23.99
N ASN A 1210 -56.27 -1.95 24.64
CA ASN A 1210 -55.85 -3.18 25.33
C ASN A 1210 -55.21 -4.26 24.42
N HIS A 1211 -55.07 -4.03 23.11
CA HIS A 1211 -54.49 -4.95 22.12
C HIS A 1211 -53.36 -4.32 21.28
N HIS A 1212 -52.75 -3.21 21.74
CA HIS A 1212 -51.51 -2.67 21.15
C HIS A 1212 -50.42 -2.52 22.19
N THR A 1213 -49.28 -3.17 21.94
CA THR A 1213 -48.05 -3.01 22.72
C THR A 1213 -47.08 -2.13 21.93
N GLY A 1214 -46.39 -1.21 22.62
CA GLY A 1214 -45.44 -0.30 22.00
C GLY A 1214 -45.40 1.08 22.64
N THR A 1215 -44.57 1.95 22.09
CA THR A 1215 -44.35 3.31 22.62
C THR A 1215 -44.62 4.36 21.56
N LEU A 1216 -45.20 5.50 21.96
CA LEU A 1216 -45.32 6.70 21.14
C LEU A 1216 -44.64 7.88 21.85
N ALA A 1217 -43.47 8.28 21.37
CA ALA A 1217 -42.81 9.52 21.79
C ALA A 1217 -43.22 10.67 20.85
N ILE A 1218 -43.54 11.84 21.42
CA ILE A 1218 -43.99 13.04 20.71
C ILE A 1218 -43.09 14.20 21.17
N LEU A 1219 -42.16 14.60 20.31
CA LEU A 1219 -41.25 15.72 20.53
C LEU A 1219 -41.72 16.92 19.70
N LYS A 1220 -42.16 17.99 20.36
CA LYS A 1220 -42.55 19.26 19.72
C LYS A 1220 -41.47 20.30 19.95
N PHE A 1221 -41.29 21.22 19.01
CA PHE A 1221 -40.43 22.39 19.15
C PHE A 1221 -40.82 23.48 18.14
N LYS A 1222 -40.49 24.73 18.47
CA LYS A 1222 -40.69 25.91 17.63
C LYS A 1222 -39.55 26.05 16.61
N LEU A 1223 -39.87 26.51 15.41
CA LEU A 1223 -38.91 26.98 14.42
C LEU A 1223 -38.20 28.25 14.91
N LEU A 1224 -36.91 28.35 14.60
CA LEU A 1224 -36.12 29.57 14.74
C LEU A 1224 -36.17 30.32 13.40
N THR A 1225 -36.70 31.54 13.42
CA THR A 1225 -36.74 32.50 12.30
C THR A 1225 -35.47 33.35 12.28
#